data_AF-A0A8A3PNK9-F1
#
_entry.id   AF-A0A8A3PNK9-F1
#
_cell.length_a   1.000
_cell.length_b   1.000
_cell.length_c   1.000
_cell.angle_alpha   90.00
_cell.angle_beta   90.00
_cell.angle_gamma   90.00
#
_symmetry.space_group_name_H-M   'P 1'
#
loop_
_entity.id
_entity.type
_entity.pdbx_description
1 polymer ?
#
loop_
_entity_poly.entity_id
_entity_poly.type
_entity_poly.pdbx_seq_one_letter_code
_entity_poly.pdbx_strand_id
1 'polypeptide(L)'
;MANQAPPNEDPSDIPDAEQENFSQLGFADDDGGDTFPFGSPNKQERLPKRSRRQSLGIDLQYARRWTKDMAFCEYCQNWTDATMRASGMSRGNLRYVLREDSCSEYKIVVYNSDTTGNSNSLGFLAFCKKQGRVEFCNYDGKLSLGAMNRGWTDKGMGDDELAGRHGEGLKTSALVMLRNGGHHTKFISSGYQWTLNWGAKEKTTLWYFMKKVNGDDPQQSEASDKSKSRLGNAWTDVSVQIGNAYRKEGKPIAEAEFMKWLELYLYFDRPKEPIKTKYGTLILNDKFRSKVYFKGLLLECSCIPGRYKYAYDLSQGSIDRDRNMDEAIRDNGDKVVDLYLDIFEEAHSDWWDVKDISSALSEPAAKCIWKRLREKNSDNKKFYHGQDNSSKTAAIIISSLKKEPFLLPEAIWELLRKHTHAQTPLEYQGDQFRKVKIARVEDAAYSTSFQRILRAALALDSRMKIELLFMEAGDNSLDLFLDMESHTPQLLLHDKWADFGKSHAVGDMECVLSSMRHLENDKPINTFSCDHIIFDLHCQIWHELNKGIGKTELSDGQGFKASQRRLGECLKNMPRDIQSGSGPNEGEISRIVLHRESTCSLKRSDLIALENQNSKRMALKRADCGCPQATVACSSVSHKFIFPDLSPTEMYFPMISRAQTPVAFFGVPPTARHPTIDQAKKRLDPFLESSSHLTSTNECHHVPGNGKYVLNPHFKRSSDDHSMEIDSEPLVSSGEETLGQDETASRESSSDVPTADFRRAKDDVFENRPLEIASRAGSGPDSKSLVIHNRSGRTEERLKDTLAKLGVATSKLVSMKESASRSKGHERELGERVEQLTSELKSSITDLNATSRELTLTHTRLDASKLQHMELKEQIEKLQREIGTSSVEMNVLKSQKSSQRTKIEHCLRQIQELKEAKDDVLRLKTSQMDAQKQQSVDERSHLTTTIHALSHAQQELITQLHTVRSEKEAAQEELRKLQAQGSPGDALIAKLESHICEMEMDGAQLRSSNRDLGDAIRQAHERVAEANRRVDAAIEQKDEAVEGERAAMAVLMRTLKRQTSSADADADAVSGDNRARSKRGRSPSPSLSSSLREGGGSGKVVKRGRKGDVEVIEVDRDWDWDWDGNKVCACACAGGWMDSGGHGVTWELE
;
A
#
# COMPACT_ATOMS: atom_id res chain seq x y z
N MET A 1 27.97 -48.57 13.56
CA MET A 1 27.53 -49.45 12.45
C MET A 1 28.10 -48.91 11.15
N ALA A 2 28.28 -49.74 10.13
CA ALA A 2 28.88 -49.38 8.85
C ALA A 2 28.01 -49.85 7.69
N ASN A 3 28.17 -49.21 6.53
CA ASN A 3 28.13 -49.74 5.16
C ASN A 3 28.48 -48.56 4.24
N GLN A 4 29.60 -48.56 3.51
CA GLN A 4 29.99 -49.37 2.34
C GLN A 4 29.40 -48.84 1.03
N ALA A 5 30.29 -48.68 0.03
CA ALA A 5 30.00 -48.24 -1.33
C ALA A 5 30.54 -49.28 -2.34
N PRO A 6 29.95 -49.40 -3.54
CA PRO A 6 30.44 -50.29 -4.60
C PRO A 6 31.64 -49.71 -5.38
N PRO A 7 32.40 -50.55 -6.13
CA PRO A 7 33.69 -50.17 -6.73
C PRO A 7 33.62 -49.77 -8.21
N ASN A 8 34.80 -49.41 -8.77
CA ASN A 8 35.04 -49.13 -10.19
C ASN A 8 34.92 -50.39 -11.07
N GLU A 9 34.67 -50.18 -12.37
CA GLU A 9 34.98 -51.13 -13.45
C GLU A 9 35.84 -50.44 -14.53
N ASP A 10 36.79 -51.19 -15.11
CA ASP A 10 37.64 -50.77 -16.24
C ASP A 10 36.95 -51.06 -17.59
N PRO A 11 37.07 -50.18 -18.60
CA PRO A 11 36.72 -50.50 -19.98
C PRO A 11 37.99 -50.69 -20.84
N SER A 12 38.39 -51.94 -21.06
CA SER A 12 39.30 -52.32 -22.17
C SER A 12 38.51 -52.81 -23.39
N ASP A 13 39.21 -52.84 -24.54
CA ASP A 13 38.84 -53.57 -25.77
C ASP A 13 37.63 -53.08 -26.59
N ILE A 14 37.91 -52.51 -27.77
CA ILE A 14 37.39 -52.93 -29.10
C ILE A 14 38.12 -52.11 -30.21
N PRO A 15 38.38 -52.68 -31.42
CA PRO A 15 39.65 -52.41 -32.12
C PRO A 15 39.57 -51.53 -33.39
N ASP A 16 40.74 -51.26 -33.97
CA ASP A 16 40.92 -50.63 -35.29
C ASP A 16 40.24 -51.40 -36.45
N ALA A 17 39.69 -50.66 -37.42
CA ALA A 17 39.35 -51.19 -38.75
C ALA A 17 39.40 -50.11 -39.85
N GLU A 18 40.55 -50.08 -40.55
CA GLU A 18 40.74 -49.86 -41.99
C GLU A 18 40.32 -48.55 -42.71
N GLN A 19 41.05 -48.28 -43.79
CA GLN A 19 40.81 -47.21 -44.76
C GLN A 19 40.30 -47.84 -46.07
N GLU A 20 39.32 -47.22 -46.73
CA GLU A 20 39.12 -47.44 -48.18
C GLU A 20 39.30 -46.14 -48.96
N ASN A 21 39.96 -46.26 -50.12
CA ASN A 21 40.02 -45.20 -51.13
C ASN A 21 38.84 -45.38 -52.09
N PHE A 22 38.18 -44.27 -52.44
CA PHE A 22 37.56 -44.16 -53.77
C PHE A 22 37.83 -42.78 -54.38
N SER A 23 37.91 -42.73 -55.70
CA SER A 23 38.23 -41.54 -56.49
C SER A 23 37.42 -41.55 -57.79
N GLN A 24 37.20 -40.35 -58.36
CA GLN A 24 36.48 -40.08 -59.63
C GLN A 24 34.96 -40.33 -59.51
N LEU A 25 34.09 -39.37 -59.84
CA LEU A 25 33.76 -38.95 -61.21
C LEU A 25 32.93 -37.65 -61.23
N GLY A 26 32.80 -37.04 -62.42
CA GLY A 26 31.62 -36.23 -62.78
C GLY A 26 31.72 -34.71 -62.62
N PHE A 27 31.52 -33.99 -63.73
CA PHE A 27 31.08 -32.58 -63.73
C PHE A 27 29.56 -32.53 -63.83
N ALA A 28 28.93 -31.60 -63.11
CA ALA A 28 27.66 -30.96 -63.49
C ALA A 28 27.55 -29.62 -62.74
N ASP A 29 27.04 -28.59 -63.41
CA ASP A 29 26.58 -27.35 -62.77
C ASP A 29 25.14 -27.55 -62.26
N ASP A 30 24.82 -27.06 -61.06
CA ASP A 30 23.43 -27.03 -60.54
C ASP A 30 23.22 -25.83 -59.59
N ASP A 31 22.10 -25.12 -59.74
CA ASP A 31 21.77 -23.90 -59.00
C ASP A 31 21.09 -24.24 -57.65
N GLY A 32 21.88 -24.77 -56.72
CA GLY A 32 21.45 -25.15 -55.37
C GLY A 32 21.67 -24.06 -54.31
N GLY A 33 20.61 -23.64 -53.61
CA GLY A 33 20.68 -22.58 -52.60
C GLY A 33 21.53 -22.92 -51.37
N ASP A 34 22.37 -21.97 -50.95
CA ASP A 34 23.40 -22.06 -49.89
C ASP A 34 22.86 -22.33 -48.47
N THR A 35 22.37 -23.55 -48.25
CA THR A 35 21.99 -24.05 -46.92
C THR A 35 23.25 -24.51 -46.19
N PHE A 36 24.00 -23.56 -45.61
CA PHE A 36 25.26 -23.83 -44.90
C PHE A 36 25.09 -24.93 -43.84
N PRO A 37 25.73 -26.11 -43.99
CA PRO A 37 25.61 -27.18 -43.01
C PRO A 37 26.36 -26.82 -41.73
N PHE A 38 25.73 -27.07 -40.57
CA PHE A 38 26.35 -26.95 -39.25
C PHE A 38 27.38 -28.06 -39.01
N GLY A 39 28.56 -27.91 -39.62
CA GLY A 39 29.67 -28.85 -39.47
C GLY A 39 30.21 -28.91 -38.04
N SER A 40 30.39 -30.13 -37.53
CA SER A 40 30.87 -30.40 -36.16
C SER A 40 32.26 -29.78 -35.87
N PRO A 41 32.55 -29.30 -34.63
CA PRO A 41 33.71 -28.43 -34.36
C PRO A 41 35.11 -29.06 -34.53
N ASN A 42 35.23 -30.38 -34.66
CA ASN A 42 36.53 -31.09 -34.57
C ASN A 42 37.49 -30.91 -35.76
N LYS A 43 37.12 -30.17 -36.82
CA LYS A 43 38.06 -29.80 -37.89
C LYS A 43 38.89 -28.58 -37.44
N GLN A 44 40.11 -28.83 -36.94
CA GLN A 44 41.08 -27.80 -36.56
C GLN A 44 41.16 -26.66 -37.60
N GLU A 45 40.73 -25.45 -37.23
CA GLU A 45 40.85 -24.26 -38.09
C GLU A 45 42.34 -23.99 -38.37
N ARG A 46 42.81 -24.31 -39.59
CA ARG A 46 44.20 -24.08 -40.00
C ARG A 46 44.49 -22.58 -40.07
N LEU A 47 45.04 -22.04 -38.98
CA LEU A 47 45.38 -20.63 -38.83
C LEU A 47 46.27 -20.13 -39.98
N PRO A 48 46.01 -18.93 -40.54
CA PRO A 48 46.60 -18.52 -41.80
C PRO A 48 48.09 -18.17 -41.66
N LYS A 49 48.94 -18.83 -42.46
CA LYS A 49 50.40 -18.58 -42.54
C LYS A 49 50.80 -17.17 -43.00
N ARG A 50 49.84 -16.30 -43.34
CA ARG A 50 50.05 -14.91 -43.82
C ARG A 50 49.09 -13.97 -43.10
N SER A 51 49.47 -12.69 -43.04
CA SER A 51 48.64 -11.63 -42.45
C SER A 51 47.25 -11.61 -43.11
N ARG A 52 46.19 -11.76 -42.30
CA ARG A 52 44.78 -11.79 -42.76
C ARG A 52 44.07 -10.53 -42.28
N ARG A 53 43.41 -9.83 -43.21
CA ARG A 53 42.50 -8.72 -42.91
C ARG A 53 41.08 -9.17 -43.21
N GLN A 54 40.14 -8.91 -42.29
CA GLN A 54 38.73 -9.28 -42.47
C GLN A 54 37.80 -8.29 -41.75
N SER A 55 36.63 -8.06 -42.34
CA SER A 55 35.55 -7.26 -41.74
C SER A 55 34.85 -8.06 -40.66
N LEU A 56 34.42 -7.41 -39.58
CA LEU A 56 33.60 -8.02 -38.54
C LEU A 56 32.09 -7.90 -38.79
N GLY A 57 31.68 -7.23 -39.87
CA GLY A 57 30.26 -6.98 -40.19
C GLY A 57 29.58 -5.91 -39.32
N ILE A 58 30.28 -5.37 -38.32
CA ILE A 58 29.78 -4.38 -37.37
C ILE A 58 30.16 -2.97 -37.84
N ASP A 59 29.19 -2.06 -37.86
CA ASP A 59 29.37 -0.65 -38.25
C ASP A 59 29.46 0.31 -37.04
N LEU A 60 29.90 1.54 -37.30
CA LEU A 60 30.12 2.61 -36.31
C LEU A 60 28.88 2.98 -35.47
N GLN A 61 27.65 2.75 -35.98
CA GLN A 61 26.38 3.01 -35.28
C GLN A 61 25.86 1.80 -34.48
N TYR A 62 26.36 0.57 -34.72
CA TYR A 62 26.00 -0.59 -33.90
C TYR A 62 26.29 -0.30 -32.42
N ALA A 63 25.36 -0.62 -31.52
CA ALA A 63 25.45 -0.25 -30.10
C ALA A 63 25.83 1.24 -29.86
N ARG A 64 25.24 2.19 -30.62
CA ARG A 64 25.51 3.64 -30.49
C ARG A 64 25.36 4.18 -29.06
N ARG A 65 24.48 3.59 -28.25
CA ARG A 65 24.23 4.00 -26.85
C ARG A 65 25.30 3.52 -25.86
N TRP A 66 26.16 2.56 -26.22
CA TRP A 66 27.18 2.05 -25.30
C TRP A 66 28.26 3.10 -25.01
N THR A 67 28.51 3.31 -23.73
CA THR A 67 29.59 4.14 -23.18
C THR A 67 30.90 3.35 -23.08
N LYS A 68 32.05 4.02 -22.92
CA LYS A 68 33.33 3.32 -22.64
C LYS A 68 33.24 2.47 -21.38
N ASP A 69 32.50 2.96 -20.39
CA ASP A 69 32.28 2.34 -19.09
C ASP A 69 31.53 1.00 -19.28
N MET A 70 30.46 0.94 -20.10
CA MET A 70 29.85 -0.33 -20.51
C MET A 70 30.84 -1.27 -21.21
N ALA A 71 31.64 -0.75 -22.14
CA ALA A 71 32.64 -1.55 -22.85
C ALA A 71 33.73 -2.11 -21.91
N PHE A 72 34.13 -1.36 -20.88
CA PHE A 72 35.02 -1.85 -19.84
C PHE A 72 34.36 -2.92 -18.97
N CYS A 73 33.11 -2.73 -18.55
CA CYS A 73 32.32 -3.76 -17.86
C CYS A 73 32.25 -5.06 -18.68
N GLU A 74 31.94 -5.00 -19.96
CA GLU A 74 31.90 -6.17 -20.84
C GLU A 74 33.28 -6.82 -21.05
N TYR A 75 34.39 -6.06 -20.99
CA TYR A 75 35.73 -6.65 -20.91
C TYR A 75 35.99 -7.36 -19.57
N CYS A 76 35.66 -6.74 -18.43
CA CYS A 76 35.72 -7.40 -17.12
C CYS A 76 34.87 -8.68 -17.09
N GLN A 77 33.67 -8.64 -17.67
CA GLN A 77 32.75 -9.77 -17.78
C GLN A 77 33.39 -10.95 -18.54
N ASN A 78 33.86 -10.72 -19.78
CA ASN A 78 34.46 -11.78 -20.58
C ASN A 78 35.77 -12.29 -20.00
N TRP A 79 36.58 -11.42 -19.38
CA TRP A 79 37.80 -11.81 -18.67
C TRP A 79 37.50 -12.68 -17.44
N THR A 80 36.56 -12.28 -16.57
CA THR A 80 36.17 -13.10 -15.42
C THR A 80 35.56 -14.43 -15.86
N ASP A 81 34.61 -14.42 -16.80
CA ASP A 81 33.93 -15.62 -17.29
C ASP A 81 34.91 -16.62 -17.95
N ALA A 82 35.92 -16.12 -18.67
CA ALA A 82 36.99 -16.94 -19.22
C ALA A 82 37.88 -17.55 -18.11
N THR A 83 38.20 -16.81 -17.04
CA THR A 83 38.93 -17.35 -15.88
C THR A 83 38.10 -18.36 -15.09
N MET A 84 36.79 -18.14 -14.90
CA MET A 84 35.89 -19.11 -14.28
C MET A 84 35.91 -20.43 -15.04
N ARG A 85 35.66 -20.39 -16.36
CA ARG A 85 35.65 -21.58 -17.21
C ARG A 85 37.01 -22.28 -17.29
N ALA A 86 38.11 -21.53 -17.39
CA ALA A 86 39.45 -22.11 -17.45
C ALA A 86 39.90 -22.76 -16.13
N SER A 87 39.28 -22.40 -15.00
CA SER A 87 39.63 -22.91 -13.66
C SER A 87 38.58 -23.84 -13.04
N GLY A 88 37.38 -23.96 -13.64
CA GLY A 88 36.27 -24.74 -13.11
C GLY A 88 35.64 -24.16 -11.83
N MET A 89 35.83 -22.86 -11.55
CA MET A 89 35.38 -22.23 -10.31
C MET A 89 34.21 -21.26 -10.49
N SER A 90 33.37 -21.21 -9.46
CA SER A 90 32.34 -20.18 -9.28
C SER A 90 32.94 -18.78 -9.07
N ARG A 91 32.19 -17.74 -9.42
CA ARG A 91 32.65 -16.34 -9.32
C ARG A 91 32.96 -15.94 -7.87
N GLY A 92 32.29 -16.55 -6.90
CA GLY A 92 32.47 -16.32 -5.46
C GLY A 92 33.84 -16.76 -4.91
N ASN A 93 34.48 -17.74 -5.55
CA ASN A 93 35.78 -18.33 -5.20
C ASN A 93 36.97 -17.65 -5.91
N LEU A 94 36.71 -16.65 -6.76
CA LEU A 94 37.78 -15.84 -7.34
C LEU A 94 38.25 -14.78 -6.33
N ARG A 95 39.55 -14.81 -6.01
CA ARG A 95 40.22 -13.85 -5.12
C ARG A 95 41.04 -12.86 -5.95
N TYR A 96 40.50 -11.66 -6.12
CA TYR A 96 41.17 -10.53 -6.74
C TYR A 96 42.13 -9.87 -5.74
N VAL A 97 43.36 -9.59 -6.15
CA VAL A 97 44.37 -8.90 -5.34
C VAL A 97 44.97 -7.75 -6.13
N LEU A 98 44.58 -6.52 -5.80
CA LEU A 98 45.25 -5.32 -6.30
C LEU A 98 46.67 -5.24 -5.71
N ARG A 99 47.65 -5.06 -6.59
CA ARG A 99 49.04 -4.72 -6.30
C ARG A 99 49.37 -3.42 -7.04
N GLU A 100 50.07 -2.50 -6.41
CA GLU A 100 50.74 -1.40 -7.10
C GLU A 100 52.24 -1.71 -7.14
N ASP A 101 52.81 -1.77 -8.35
CA ASP A 101 54.25 -2.01 -8.51
C ASP A 101 54.99 -0.69 -8.76
N SER A 102 55.92 -0.41 -7.84
CA SER A 102 57.01 0.57 -7.89
C SER A 102 56.81 1.72 -8.90
N CYS A 103 55.80 2.56 -8.62
CA CYS A 103 55.50 3.81 -9.33
C CYS A 103 55.18 3.67 -10.84
N SER A 104 54.77 2.50 -11.36
CA SER A 104 54.53 2.37 -12.81
C SER A 104 53.37 1.49 -13.29
N GLU A 105 52.85 0.57 -12.47
CA GLU A 105 51.73 -0.30 -12.85
C GLU A 105 50.76 -0.55 -11.70
N TYR A 106 49.45 -0.44 -11.97
CA TYR A 106 48.41 -1.07 -11.14
C TYR A 106 48.11 -2.46 -11.70
N LYS A 107 48.14 -3.50 -10.86
CA LYS A 107 47.91 -4.89 -11.30
C LYS A 107 47.01 -5.65 -10.35
N ILE A 108 45.80 -5.97 -10.80
CA ILE A 108 44.88 -6.88 -10.12
C ILE A 108 45.20 -8.29 -10.60
N VAL A 109 45.66 -9.16 -9.70
CA VAL A 109 45.92 -10.59 -10.01
C VAL A 109 44.77 -11.43 -9.47
N VAL A 110 44.27 -12.37 -10.26
CA VAL A 110 43.21 -13.30 -9.84
C VAL A 110 43.82 -14.61 -9.37
N TYR A 111 43.38 -15.07 -8.19
CA TYR A 111 43.75 -16.34 -7.60
C TYR A 111 42.50 -17.21 -7.35
N ASN A 112 42.72 -18.52 -7.33
CA ASN A 112 41.81 -19.47 -6.69
C ASN A 112 41.81 -19.21 -5.15
N SER A 113 40.62 -19.25 -4.51
CA SER A 113 40.47 -19.03 -3.06
C SER A 113 40.98 -20.18 -2.20
N ASP A 114 40.89 -21.39 -2.73
CA ASP A 114 40.99 -22.65 -2.02
C ASP A 114 42.45 -23.16 -1.99
N THR A 115 43.30 -22.60 -2.86
CA THR A 115 44.76 -22.78 -2.80
C THR A 115 45.39 -21.86 -1.77
N THR A 116 45.95 -22.45 -0.71
CA THR A 116 46.62 -21.76 0.41
C THR A 116 48.00 -21.20 0.04
N GLY A 117 48.02 -20.32 -0.97
CA GLY A 117 49.23 -19.61 -1.40
C GLY A 117 48.97 -18.73 -2.64
N ASN A 118 49.81 -17.72 -2.84
CA ASN A 118 49.77 -16.89 -4.06
C ASN A 118 50.45 -17.57 -5.28
N SER A 119 50.50 -18.89 -5.31
CA SER A 119 51.21 -19.70 -6.30
C SER A 119 50.40 -19.98 -7.58
N ASN A 120 49.07 -20.10 -7.48
CA ASN A 120 48.20 -20.36 -8.61
C ASN A 120 47.39 -19.12 -9.01
N SER A 121 48.05 -18.15 -9.65
CA SER A 121 47.38 -17.04 -10.32
C SER A 121 46.80 -17.50 -11.66
N LEU A 122 45.56 -17.10 -11.97
CA LEU A 122 44.78 -17.55 -13.13
C LEU A 122 44.75 -16.52 -14.28
N GLY A 123 45.16 -15.30 -13.98
CA GLY A 123 45.14 -14.16 -14.88
C GLY A 123 45.43 -12.87 -14.14
N PHE A 124 45.46 -11.77 -14.89
CA PHE A 124 45.60 -10.42 -14.32
C PHE A 124 44.88 -9.37 -15.16
N LEU A 125 44.61 -8.23 -14.53
CA LEU A 125 44.23 -6.98 -15.17
C LEU A 125 45.29 -5.96 -14.74
N ALA A 126 46.05 -5.43 -15.71
CA ALA A 126 47.14 -4.49 -15.49
C ALA A 126 46.88 -3.13 -16.16
N PHE A 127 47.31 -2.03 -15.56
CA PHE A 127 47.34 -0.69 -16.15
C PHE A 127 48.72 -0.07 -16.04
N CYS A 128 49.40 0.08 -17.17
CA CYS A 128 50.72 0.70 -17.24
C CYS A 128 50.57 2.22 -17.31
N LYS A 129 50.84 2.91 -16.20
CA LYS A 129 50.66 4.37 -16.05
C LYS A 129 51.40 5.16 -17.14
N LYS A 130 52.64 4.74 -17.47
CA LYS A 130 53.51 5.36 -18.48
C LYS A 130 52.99 5.24 -19.92
N GLN A 131 52.10 4.29 -20.20
CA GLN A 131 51.55 4.05 -21.54
C GLN A 131 50.08 4.47 -21.66
N GLY A 132 49.34 4.57 -20.55
CA GLY A 132 47.88 4.69 -20.57
C GLY A 132 47.25 3.49 -21.27
N ARG A 133 47.70 2.28 -20.88
CA ARG A 133 47.33 1.01 -21.50
C ARG A 133 46.84 0.03 -20.44
N VAL A 134 45.62 -0.46 -20.59
CA VAL A 134 45.06 -1.58 -19.83
C VAL A 134 45.37 -2.89 -20.56
N GLU A 135 45.67 -3.95 -19.82
CA GLU A 135 45.88 -5.31 -20.32
C GLU A 135 45.15 -6.31 -19.41
N PHE A 136 44.08 -6.93 -19.93
CA PHE A 136 43.45 -8.10 -19.32
C PHE A 136 44.14 -9.35 -19.85
N CYS A 137 44.43 -10.33 -18.99
CA CYS A 137 45.07 -11.58 -19.36
C CYS A 137 44.41 -12.76 -18.64
N ASN A 138 44.06 -13.81 -19.37
CA ASN A 138 43.66 -15.12 -18.87
C ASN A 138 44.75 -16.11 -19.25
N TYR A 139 45.39 -16.76 -18.26
CA TYR A 139 46.38 -17.79 -18.58
C TYR A 139 45.72 -19.04 -19.14
N ASP A 140 46.42 -19.70 -20.06
CA ASP A 140 46.09 -21.03 -20.60
C ASP A 140 44.72 -21.13 -21.32
N GLY A 141 44.02 -19.99 -21.46
CA GLY A 141 42.79 -19.79 -22.22
C GLY A 141 43.01 -19.60 -23.72
N LYS A 142 41.96 -19.77 -24.54
CA LYS A 142 42.05 -19.73 -26.01
C LYS A 142 40.86 -18.97 -26.61
N LEU A 143 41.13 -17.94 -27.41
CA LEU A 143 40.09 -17.25 -28.18
C LEU A 143 40.08 -17.80 -29.61
N SER A 144 38.97 -18.42 -30.03
CA SER A 144 38.86 -19.03 -31.37
C SER A 144 38.61 -17.99 -32.46
N LEU A 145 39.04 -18.30 -33.68
CA LEU A 145 38.75 -17.47 -34.86
C LEU A 145 37.25 -17.49 -35.19
N GLY A 146 36.59 -18.63 -34.96
CA GLY A 146 35.12 -18.76 -34.96
C GLY A 146 34.40 -17.76 -34.04
N ALA A 147 34.84 -17.59 -32.78
CA ALA A 147 34.24 -16.61 -31.86
C ALA A 147 34.39 -15.18 -32.37
N MET A 148 35.61 -14.77 -32.74
CA MET A 148 35.88 -13.43 -33.27
C MET A 148 35.09 -13.10 -34.54
N ASN A 149 34.87 -14.07 -35.43
CA ASN A 149 34.10 -13.86 -36.66
C ASN A 149 32.59 -13.93 -36.42
N ARG A 150 32.08 -15.07 -35.95
CA ARG A 150 30.64 -15.37 -35.89
C ARG A 150 29.94 -14.79 -34.67
N GLY A 151 30.67 -14.24 -33.68
CA GLY A 151 30.07 -13.92 -32.37
C GLY A 151 29.66 -15.18 -31.61
N TRP A 152 30.31 -16.31 -31.90
CA TRP A 152 29.94 -17.58 -31.29
C TRP A 152 30.25 -17.59 -29.79
N THR A 153 29.33 -18.15 -29.01
CA THR A 153 29.54 -18.44 -27.59
C THR A 153 29.21 -19.90 -27.28
N ASP A 154 29.99 -20.42 -26.35
CA ASP A 154 29.90 -21.71 -25.66
C ASP A 154 29.16 -21.60 -24.31
N LYS A 155 28.61 -20.43 -23.96
CA LYS A 155 27.73 -20.22 -22.81
C LYS A 155 26.38 -20.88 -23.11
N GLY A 156 26.23 -22.14 -22.68
CA GLY A 156 24.99 -22.91 -22.83
C GLY A 156 23.83 -22.34 -21.99
N MET A 157 22.60 -22.75 -22.30
CA MET A 157 21.40 -22.22 -21.65
C MET A 157 21.28 -22.53 -20.14
N GLY A 158 22.07 -23.47 -19.61
CA GLY A 158 22.06 -23.87 -18.18
C GLY A 158 23.31 -23.44 -17.39
N ASP A 159 24.16 -22.57 -17.92
CA ASP A 159 25.29 -21.99 -17.16
C ASP A 159 24.88 -20.63 -16.58
N ASP A 160 24.04 -20.69 -15.53
CA ASP A 160 23.49 -19.50 -14.87
C ASP A 160 24.52 -18.70 -14.07
N GLU A 161 25.77 -19.16 -13.93
CA GLU A 161 26.84 -18.30 -13.40
C GLU A 161 27.38 -17.35 -14.47
N LEU A 162 27.62 -17.78 -15.71
CA LEU A 162 28.20 -16.93 -16.76
C LEU A 162 27.22 -15.86 -17.29
N ALA A 163 27.75 -14.79 -17.90
CA ALA A 163 26.98 -13.61 -18.29
C ALA A 163 26.89 -13.40 -19.81
N GLY A 164 25.68 -13.14 -20.32
CA GLY A 164 25.40 -12.89 -21.74
C GLY A 164 25.28 -14.17 -22.59
N ARG A 165 24.37 -14.15 -23.58
CA ARG A 165 23.99 -15.32 -24.41
C ARG A 165 24.40 -15.26 -25.89
N HIS A 166 25.06 -14.18 -26.34
CA HIS A 166 25.20 -13.87 -27.78
C HIS A 166 26.63 -13.68 -28.31
N GLY A 167 27.68 -13.82 -27.48
CA GLY A 167 29.10 -13.82 -27.87
C GLY A 167 29.68 -12.57 -28.58
N GLU A 168 28.86 -11.60 -28.98
CA GLU A 168 29.28 -10.38 -29.70
C GLU A 168 29.99 -9.35 -28.81
N GLY A 169 29.80 -9.42 -27.48
CA GLY A 169 30.19 -8.38 -26.53
C GLY A 169 31.67 -7.94 -26.61
N LEU A 170 32.60 -8.87 -26.84
CA LEU A 170 34.02 -8.57 -27.00
C LEU A 170 34.30 -7.72 -28.25
N LYS A 171 33.57 -7.94 -29.35
CA LYS A 171 33.64 -7.13 -30.59
C LYS A 171 33.01 -5.76 -30.36
N THR A 172 31.83 -5.72 -29.72
CA THR A 172 31.08 -4.51 -29.40
C THR A 172 31.87 -3.57 -28.51
N SER A 173 32.56 -4.12 -27.51
CA SER A 173 33.44 -3.34 -26.62
C SER A 173 34.62 -2.74 -27.37
N ALA A 174 35.19 -3.45 -28.35
CA ALA A 174 36.28 -2.94 -29.18
C ALA A 174 35.79 -1.82 -30.12
N LEU A 175 34.60 -1.97 -30.73
CA LEU A 175 33.95 -0.93 -31.51
C LEU A 175 33.78 0.36 -30.69
N VAL A 176 33.27 0.23 -29.46
CA VAL A 176 32.98 1.35 -28.56
C VAL A 176 34.26 2.04 -28.06
N MET A 177 35.32 1.28 -27.76
CA MET A 177 36.63 1.86 -27.42
C MET A 177 37.27 2.61 -28.60
N LEU A 178 37.15 2.08 -29.83
CA LEU A 178 37.69 2.69 -31.06
C LEU A 178 36.86 3.88 -31.60
N ARG A 179 35.60 4.03 -31.14
CA ARG A 179 34.68 5.11 -31.54
C ARG A 179 35.26 6.49 -31.20
N ASN A 180 34.96 7.49 -32.02
CA ASN A 180 35.38 8.89 -31.86
C ASN A 180 36.91 9.09 -31.68
N GLY A 181 37.72 8.19 -32.26
CA GLY A 181 39.18 8.19 -32.09
C GLY A 181 39.57 8.02 -30.62
N GLY A 182 38.96 7.05 -29.93
CA GLY A 182 39.24 6.71 -28.54
C GLY A 182 40.50 5.88 -28.37
N HIS A 183 40.36 4.71 -27.75
CA HIS A 183 41.45 3.81 -27.38
C HIS A 183 41.58 2.67 -28.39
N HIS A 184 42.80 2.26 -28.70
CA HIS A 184 43.03 1.15 -29.62
C HIS A 184 42.96 -0.18 -28.88
N THR A 185 42.02 -1.04 -29.27
CA THR A 185 41.96 -2.44 -28.80
C THR A 185 42.85 -3.36 -29.66
N LYS A 186 43.62 -4.21 -28.99
CA LYS A 186 44.34 -5.36 -29.56
C LYS A 186 44.00 -6.62 -28.74
N PHE A 187 43.95 -7.75 -29.42
CA PHE A 187 43.83 -9.07 -28.80
C PHE A 187 45.07 -9.90 -29.16
N ILE A 188 45.48 -10.80 -28.27
CA ILE A 188 46.62 -11.70 -28.45
C ILE A 188 46.19 -13.09 -27.95
N SER A 189 46.33 -14.12 -28.78
CA SER A 189 46.03 -15.51 -28.43
C SER A 189 46.67 -16.45 -29.47
N SER A 190 47.06 -17.65 -29.05
CA SER A 190 47.43 -18.75 -29.95
C SER A 190 48.55 -18.42 -30.96
N GLY A 191 49.45 -17.51 -30.62
CA GLY A 191 50.56 -17.03 -31.46
C GLY A 191 50.19 -15.90 -32.43
N TYR A 192 48.99 -15.32 -32.35
CA TYR A 192 48.51 -14.26 -33.22
C TYR A 192 48.07 -13.02 -32.44
N GLN A 193 48.36 -11.85 -33.01
CA GLN A 193 47.86 -10.55 -32.58
C GLN A 193 46.74 -10.10 -33.55
N TRP A 194 45.54 -9.85 -33.02
CA TRP A 194 44.43 -9.23 -33.76
C TRP A 194 44.36 -7.76 -33.40
N THR A 195 44.49 -6.91 -34.41
CA THR A 195 44.56 -5.45 -34.27
C THR A 195 43.31 -4.86 -34.91
N LEU A 196 42.40 -4.30 -34.11
CA LEU A 196 41.11 -3.81 -34.60
C LEU A 196 41.20 -2.35 -35.02
N ASN A 197 40.68 -2.03 -36.21
CA ASN A 197 40.80 -0.73 -36.85
C ASN A 197 39.65 -0.46 -37.82
N TRP A 198 39.39 0.82 -38.08
CA TRP A 198 38.39 1.25 -39.06
C TRP A 198 38.82 0.91 -40.50
N GLY A 199 37.86 0.66 -41.37
CA GLY A 199 38.12 0.34 -42.77
C GLY A 199 38.79 1.50 -43.52
N ALA A 200 39.98 1.25 -44.10
CA ALA A 200 40.72 2.27 -44.86
C ALA A 200 39.97 2.85 -46.08
N LYS A 201 38.95 2.15 -46.60
CA LYS A 201 37.98 2.66 -47.58
C LYS A 201 36.68 3.06 -46.88
N GLU A 202 36.03 2.10 -46.23
CA GLU A 202 34.83 2.30 -45.41
C GLU A 202 35.19 2.65 -43.96
N LYS A 203 35.29 3.95 -43.64
CA LYS A 203 35.57 4.42 -42.26
C LYS A 203 34.45 4.09 -41.25
N THR A 204 33.34 3.54 -41.73
CA THR A 204 32.17 3.09 -40.95
C THR A 204 32.29 1.66 -40.45
N THR A 205 32.99 0.77 -41.16
CA THR A 205 33.01 -0.67 -40.88
C THR A 205 34.19 -1.03 -39.97
N LEU A 206 33.99 -1.90 -38.97
CA LEU A 206 35.06 -2.40 -38.12
C LEU A 206 35.77 -3.60 -38.77
N TRP A 207 37.10 -3.54 -38.85
CA TRP A 207 37.96 -4.59 -39.38
C TRP A 207 38.95 -5.06 -38.32
N TYR A 208 39.39 -6.32 -38.43
CA TYR A 208 40.58 -6.80 -37.71
C TYR A 208 41.71 -7.17 -38.68
N PHE A 209 42.93 -6.96 -38.19
CA PHE A 209 44.18 -7.27 -38.87
C PHE A 209 44.93 -8.30 -38.02
N MET A 210 44.99 -9.53 -38.52
CA MET A 210 45.66 -10.67 -37.89
C MET A 210 47.12 -10.74 -38.35
N LYS A 211 48.07 -10.64 -37.40
CA LYS A 211 49.50 -10.85 -37.63
C LYS A 211 50.00 -11.96 -36.70
N LYS A 212 50.83 -12.89 -37.17
CA LYS A 212 51.58 -13.78 -36.28
C LYS A 212 52.50 -12.95 -35.38
N VAL A 213 52.61 -13.31 -34.10
CA VAL A 213 53.56 -12.70 -33.16
C VAL A 213 54.98 -13.11 -33.58
N ASN A 214 55.92 -12.16 -33.46
CA ASN A 214 57.33 -12.41 -33.73
C ASN A 214 57.99 -12.93 -32.44
N GLY A 215 58.22 -14.24 -32.39
CA GLY A 215 58.93 -14.93 -31.31
C GLY A 215 58.96 -16.42 -31.63
N ASP A 216 59.96 -17.11 -31.10
CA ASP A 216 60.05 -18.56 -31.18
C ASP A 216 59.02 -19.24 -30.26
N ASP A 217 58.84 -20.54 -30.43
CA ASP A 217 57.87 -21.32 -29.66
C ASP A 217 58.33 -21.43 -28.19
N PRO A 218 57.48 -21.14 -27.18
CA PRO A 218 57.91 -20.93 -25.79
C PRO A 218 58.51 -22.14 -25.06
N GLN A 219 58.64 -23.30 -25.71
CA GLN A 219 59.30 -24.52 -25.22
C GLN A 219 60.77 -24.34 -24.74
N GLN A 220 61.35 -23.14 -24.83
CA GLN A 220 62.73 -22.84 -24.39
C GLN A 220 62.84 -21.83 -23.23
N SER A 221 61.75 -21.35 -22.61
CA SER A 221 61.80 -20.20 -21.67
C SER A 221 61.27 -20.42 -20.23
N GLU A 222 61.17 -21.67 -19.76
CA GLU A 222 60.51 -22.00 -18.48
C GLU A 222 61.28 -21.61 -17.19
N ALA A 223 62.50 -21.07 -17.29
CA ALA A 223 63.43 -20.93 -16.16
C ALA A 223 63.39 -19.57 -15.40
N SER A 224 62.26 -18.85 -15.40
CA SER A 224 62.15 -17.51 -14.80
C SER A 224 61.42 -17.49 -13.44
N ASP A 225 62.16 -17.13 -12.39
CA ASP A 225 61.73 -16.65 -11.06
C ASP A 225 60.21 -16.70 -10.73
N LYS A 226 59.80 -17.74 -10.00
CA LYS A 226 58.42 -17.98 -9.54
C LYS A 226 57.88 -16.93 -8.54
N SER A 227 58.69 -15.99 -8.07
CA SER A 227 58.23 -14.96 -7.11
C SER A 227 57.44 -13.81 -7.76
N LYS A 228 57.60 -13.62 -9.08
CA LYS A 228 56.96 -12.52 -9.84
C LYS A 228 55.77 -13.05 -10.64
N SER A 229 54.75 -12.20 -10.80
CA SER A 229 53.57 -12.56 -11.61
C SER A 229 53.98 -12.88 -13.04
N ARG A 230 53.58 -14.05 -13.55
CA ARG A 230 53.70 -14.46 -14.98
C ARG A 230 53.27 -13.30 -15.90
N LEU A 231 54.01 -13.10 -16.99
CA LEU A 231 53.58 -12.24 -18.09
C LEU A 231 52.75 -13.07 -19.06
N GLY A 232 51.77 -12.45 -19.73
CA GLY A 232 50.92 -13.14 -20.69
C GLY A 232 51.73 -13.71 -21.86
N ASN A 233 51.74 -15.04 -21.98
CA ASN A 233 52.38 -15.76 -23.07
C ASN A 233 51.42 -15.80 -24.27
N ALA A 234 51.79 -15.12 -25.35
CA ALA A 234 50.96 -14.97 -26.56
C ALA A 234 50.50 -16.28 -27.23
N TRP A 235 51.09 -17.42 -26.86
CA TRP A 235 50.77 -18.74 -27.41
C TRP A 235 49.75 -19.54 -26.58
N THR A 236 49.88 -19.50 -25.26
CA THR A 236 49.02 -20.24 -24.32
C THR A 236 47.88 -19.40 -23.77
N ASP A 237 48.05 -18.07 -23.71
CA ASP A 237 47.21 -17.16 -22.95
C ASP A 237 46.39 -16.25 -23.87
N VAL A 238 45.22 -15.80 -23.39
CA VAL A 238 44.46 -14.72 -24.04
C VAL A 238 44.78 -13.40 -23.35
N SER A 239 45.29 -12.43 -24.11
CA SER A 239 45.47 -11.04 -23.67
C SER A 239 44.62 -10.06 -24.49
N VAL A 240 43.99 -9.12 -23.81
CA VAL A 240 43.23 -8.00 -24.37
C VAL A 240 43.89 -6.69 -23.91
N GLN A 241 44.49 -5.96 -24.85
CA GLN A 241 45.16 -4.69 -24.59
C GLN A 241 44.33 -3.52 -25.14
N ILE A 242 44.14 -2.47 -24.34
CA ILE A 242 43.34 -1.29 -24.68
C ILE A 242 44.15 -0.04 -24.33
N GLY A 243 44.23 0.96 -25.22
CA GLY A 243 44.82 2.26 -24.91
C GLY A 243 45.62 2.87 -26.06
N ASN A 244 46.76 3.49 -25.73
CA ASN A 244 47.77 3.86 -26.71
C ASN A 244 48.56 2.61 -27.13
N ALA A 245 48.35 2.17 -28.36
CA ALA A 245 49.02 0.98 -28.87
C ALA A 245 50.33 1.37 -29.59
N TYR A 246 51.35 0.50 -29.44
CA TYR A 246 52.70 0.72 -29.97
C TYR A 246 52.69 1.29 -31.41
N ARG A 247 53.39 2.43 -31.61
CA ARG A 247 53.38 3.37 -32.77
C ARG A 247 52.56 4.67 -32.64
N LYS A 248 52.09 5.06 -31.44
CA LYS A 248 51.27 6.28 -31.17
C LYS A 248 49.85 6.19 -31.77
N GLU A 249 49.32 4.99 -31.92
CA GLU A 249 47.98 4.77 -32.49
C GLU A 249 46.97 4.49 -31.36
N GLY A 250 46.00 5.40 -31.20
CA GLY A 250 45.01 5.40 -30.10
C GLY A 250 45.36 6.35 -28.95
N LYS A 251 44.35 6.88 -28.28
CA LYS A 251 44.53 7.74 -27.09
C LYS A 251 44.96 6.89 -25.89
N PRO A 252 45.92 7.34 -25.07
CA PRO A 252 46.16 6.74 -23.77
C PRO A 252 44.91 6.87 -22.88
N ILE A 253 44.64 5.84 -22.08
CA ILE A 253 43.65 5.88 -20.99
C ILE A 253 44.27 6.67 -19.84
N ALA A 254 43.54 7.63 -19.28
CA ALA A 254 44.03 8.40 -18.13
C ALA A 254 43.98 7.56 -16.84
N GLU A 255 44.89 7.81 -15.90
CA GLU A 255 44.91 7.07 -14.62
C GLU A 255 43.61 7.25 -13.83
N ALA A 256 43.04 8.46 -13.81
CA ALA A 256 41.74 8.71 -13.20
C ALA A 256 40.56 8.05 -13.96
N GLU A 257 40.65 7.90 -15.28
CA GLU A 257 39.65 7.20 -16.10
C GLU A 257 39.68 5.69 -15.79
N PHE A 258 40.88 5.12 -15.67
CA PHE A 258 41.08 3.74 -15.25
C PHE A 258 40.62 3.46 -13.80
N MET A 259 40.95 4.33 -12.85
CA MET A 259 40.53 4.16 -11.45
C MET A 259 39.01 4.23 -11.31
N LYS A 260 38.33 5.14 -12.05
CA LYS A 260 36.87 5.17 -12.13
C LYS A 260 36.30 3.85 -12.70
N TRP A 261 36.94 3.29 -13.71
CA TRP A 261 36.52 2.00 -14.28
C TRP A 261 36.65 0.82 -13.31
N LEU A 262 37.58 0.85 -12.36
CA LEU A 262 37.65 -0.18 -11.31
C LEU A 262 36.44 -0.14 -10.35
N GLU A 263 35.82 1.01 -10.13
CA GLU A 263 34.60 1.12 -9.29
C GLU A 263 33.36 0.45 -9.93
N LEU A 264 33.41 0.17 -11.23
CA LEU A 264 32.34 -0.49 -11.97
C LEU A 264 32.23 -2.00 -11.67
N TYR A 265 33.25 -2.60 -11.05
CA TYR A 265 33.27 -4.04 -10.77
C TYR A 265 33.48 -4.37 -9.29
N LEU A 266 32.41 -4.86 -8.66
CA LEU A 266 32.28 -5.05 -7.21
C LEU A 266 33.38 -5.91 -6.60
N TYR A 267 33.84 -6.95 -7.29
CA TYR A 267 34.79 -7.90 -6.70
C TYR A 267 36.24 -7.40 -6.67
N PHE A 268 36.54 -6.23 -7.24
CA PHE A 268 37.84 -5.55 -7.04
C PHE A 268 37.94 -4.88 -5.66
N ASP A 269 36.81 -4.49 -5.06
CA ASP A 269 36.71 -3.99 -3.68
C ASP A 269 35.55 -4.72 -2.98
N ARG A 270 35.75 -6.02 -2.74
CA ARG A 270 34.69 -6.94 -2.26
C ARG A 270 34.09 -6.41 -0.95
N PRO A 271 32.77 -6.16 -0.89
CA PRO A 271 32.14 -5.56 0.27
C PRO A 271 32.31 -6.43 1.53
N LYS A 272 32.53 -5.77 2.66
CA LYS A 272 32.54 -6.41 3.99
C LYS A 272 31.11 -6.75 4.41
N GLU A 273 30.95 -7.91 5.05
CA GLU A 273 29.69 -8.40 5.64
C GLU A 273 28.43 -8.25 4.77
N PRO A 274 28.44 -8.68 3.50
CA PRO A 274 27.28 -8.57 2.63
C PRO A 274 26.26 -9.69 2.91
N ILE A 275 24.98 -9.35 2.95
CA ILE A 275 23.88 -10.29 3.23
C ILE A 275 23.52 -11.03 1.94
N LYS A 276 23.84 -12.32 1.86
CA LYS A 276 23.41 -13.17 0.74
C LYS A 276 21.90 -13.43 0.78
N THR A 277 21.28 -13.49 -0.39
CA THR A 277 19.90 -13.93 -0.59
C THR A 277 19.86 -14.88 -1.78
N LYS A 278 18.79 -15.67 -1.97
CA LYS A 278 18.72 -16.58 -3.12
C LYS A 278 18.74 -15.88 -4.50
N TYR A 279 18.39 -14.59 -4.55
CA TYR A 279 18.38 -13.78 -5.77
C TYR A 279 19.69 -13.00 -5.99
N GLY A 280 20.62 -13.01 -5.03
CA GLY A 280 21.84 -12.21 -5.10
C GLY A 280 22.39 -11.85 -3.72
N THR A 281 22.70 -10.57 -3.51
CA THR A 281 23.40 -10.11 -2.31
C THR A 281 23.09 -8.64 -2.02
N LEU A 282 22.64 -8.35 -0.79
CA LEU A 282 22.41 -7.01 -0.25
C LEU A 282 23.70 -6.48 0.42
N ILE A 283 24.05 -5.24 0.14
CA ILE A 283 25.31 -4.61 0.53
C ILE A 283 25.00 -3.34 1.33
N LEU A 284 25.28 -3.38 2.63
CA LEU A 284 24.92 -2.32 3.58
C LEU A 284 25.94 -1.18 3.68
N ASN A 285 27.13 -1.35 3.09
CA ASN A 285 28.23 -0.38 3.17
C ASN A 285 27.95 0.84 2.26
N ASP A 286 27.88 2.04 2.86
CA ASP A 286 27.56 3.31 2.17
C ASP A 286 28.41 3.62 0.94
N LYS A 287 29.65 3.11 0.83
CA LYS A 287 30.48 3.26 -0.39
C LYS A 287 29.79 2.71 -1.64
N PHE A 288 28.89 1.75 -1.46
CA PHE A 288 28.13 1.10 -2.53
C PHE A 288 26.68 1.59 -2.64
N ARG A 289 26.19 2.44 -1.72
CA ARG A 289 24.80 2.95 -1.68
C ARG A 289 24.34 3.53 -3.02
N SER A 290 23.07 3.29 -3.37
CA SER A 290 22.49 3.67 -4.67
C SER A 290 23.20 3.06 -5.90
N LYS A 291 23.69 1.81 -5.77
CA LYS A 291 24.27 1.03 -6.89
C LYS A 291 23.62 -0.35 -6.98
N VAL A 292 23.28 -0.78 -8.19
CA VAL A 292 22.84 -2.15 -8.48
C VAL A 292 23.84 -2.77 -9.44
N TYR A 293 24.51 -3.80 -8.96
CA TYR A 293 25.39 -4.68 -9.69
C TYR A 293 24.61 -5.88 -10.22
N PHE A 294 25.04 -6.42 -11.36
CA PHE A 294 24.59 -7.70 -11.91
C PHE A 294 25.82 -8.57 -12.11
N LYS A 295 25.91 -9.70 -11.39
CA LYS A 295 27.09 -10.58 -11.40
C LYS A 295 28.41 -9.82 -11.12
N GLY A 296 28.32 -8.83 -10.22
CA GLY A 296 29.39 -7.91 -9.85
C GLY A 296 29.59 -6.68 -10.76
N LEU A 297 28.87 -6.54 -11.87
CA LEU A 297 29.03 -5.44 -12.85
C LEU A 297 28.00 -4.34 -12.62
N LEU A 298 28.44 -3.09 -12.48
CA LEU A 298 27.56 -1.95 -12.19
C LEU A 298 26.61 -1.66 -13.36
N LEU A 299 25.30 -1.69 -13.11
CA LEU A 299 24.29 -1.34 -14.10
C LEU A 299 24.18 0.19 -14.22
N GLU A 300 24.37 0.73 -15.43
CA GLU A 300 24.37 2.19 -15.69
C GLU A 300 23.06 2.86 -15.21
N CYS A 301 21.91 2.21 -15.42
CA CYS A 301 20.58 2.67 -14.97
C CYS A 301 20.40 2.71 -13.44
N SER A 302 21.31 2.13 -12.65
CA SER A 302 21.20 2.08 -11.19
C SER A 302 21.75 3.34 -10.50
N CYS A 303 22.68 4.04 -11.15
CA CYS A 303 23.50 5.12 -10.57
C CYS A 303 22.76 6.45 -10.36
N ILE A 304 21.43 6.42 -10.20
CA ILE A 304 20.64 7.62 -9.90
C ILE A 304 20.75 7.88 -8.39
N PRO A 305 21.46 8.92 -7.94
CA PRO A 305 21.78 9.08 -6.53
C PRO A 305 20.54 9.26 -5.67
N GLY A 306 20.54 8.67 -4.47
CA GLY A 306 19.45 8.82 -3.51
C GLY A 306 18.18 8.03 -3.85
N ARG A 307 18.24 7.05 -4.77
CA ARG A 307 17.11 6.14 -5.02
C ARG A 307 17.14 4.85 -4.22
N TYR A 308 18.30 4.29 -3.93
CA TYR A 308 18.41 3.10 -3.06
C TYR A 308 19.24 3.41 -1.81
N LYS A 309 18.73 3.05 -0.63
CA LYS A 309 19.40 3.18 0.66
C LYS A 309 20.56 2.19 0.79
N TYR A 310 20.48 1.04 0.13
CA TYR A 310 21.56 0.05 0.08
C TYR A 310 22.12 -0.16 -1.33
N ALA A 311 23.02 -1.11 -1.49
CA ALA A 311 23.43 -1.64 -2.78
C ALA A 311 23.00 -3.10 -2.94
N TYR A 312 22.88 -3.54 -4.19
CA TYR A 312 22.42 -4.88 -4.54
C TYR A 312 23.36 -5.49 -5.58
N ASP A 313 23.78 -6.73 -5.42
CA ASP A 313 24.45 -7.54 -6.45
C ASP A 313 23.56 -8.71 -6.85
N LEU A 314 22.95 -8.62 -8.01
CA LEU A 314 22.06 -9.63 -8.60
C LEU A 314 22.88 -10.76 -9.21
N SER A 315 23.71 -11.40 -8.40
CA SER A 315 24.68 -12.43 -8.83
C SER A 315 24.06 -13.77 -9.19
N GLN A 316 22.84 -14.04 -8.71
CA GLN A 316 22.04 -15.23 -9.04
C GLN A 316 20.84 -14.88 -9.96
N GLY A 317 20.76 -13.65 -10.46
CA GLY A 317 19.69 -13.25 -11.36
C GLY A 317 19.93 -13.72 -12.79
N SER A 318 18.87 -14.18 -13.46
CA SER A 318 18.71 -13.92 -14.89
C SER A 318 18.39 -12.43 -15.10
N ILE A 319 18.49 -11.93 -16.35
CA ILE A 319 17.97 -10.59 -16.70
C ILE A 319 16.52 -10.72 -17.21
N ASP A 320 15.70 -11.40 -16.42
CA ASP A 320 14.25 -11.30 -16.50
C ASP A 320 13.79 -10.19 -15.54
N ARG A 321 12.63 -9.57 -15.82
CA ARG A 321 12.33 -8.24 -15.25
C ARG A 321 11.95 -8.22 -13.77
N ASP A 322 11.53 -9.35 -13.23
CA ASP A 322 10.70 -9.37 -12.03
C ASP A 322 11.53 -9.69 -10.78
N ARG A 323 11.74 -8.67 -9.95
CA ARG A 323 12.41 -8.80 -8.65
C ARG A 323 11.38 -9.19 -7.59
N ASN A 324 11.54 -10.36 -6.98
CA ASN A 324 10.83 -10.71 -5.75
C ASN A 324 11.81 -10.66 -4.56
N MET A 325 11.39 -10.12 -3.42
CA MET A 325 12.22 -9.98 -2.21
C MET A 325 11.72 -10.76 -0.99
N ASP A 326 10.56 -11.43 -1.07
CA ASP A 326 9.90 -12.12 0.05
C ASP A 326 10.80 -13.08 0.83
N GLU A 327 11.60 -13.87 0.11
CA GLU A 327 12.36 -14.96 0.72
C GLU A 327 13.63 -14.47 1.45
N ALA A 328 14.12 -13.26 1.15
CA ALA A 328 15.19 -12.65 1.93
C ALA A 328 14.77 -12.36 3.39
N ILE A 329 13.47 -12.08 3.62
CA ILE A 329 12.89 -11.86 4.94
C ILE A 329 12.68 -13.20 5.67
N ARG A 330 12.35 -14.27 4.94
CA ARG A 330 12.24 -15.63 5.50
C ARG A 330 13.58 -16.20 5.93
N ASP A 331 14.61 -16.08 5.09
CA ASP A 331 15.85 -16.83 5.24
C ASP A 331 16.86 -16.16 6.18
N ASN A 332 16.88 -14.82 6.25
CA ASN A 332 17.85 -14.05 7.05
C ASN A 332 17.27 -13.46 8.36
N GLY A 333 15.98 -13.67 8.62
CA GLY A 333 15.32 -13.41 9.91
C GLY A 333 15.34 -11.95 10.41
N ASP A 334 15.25 -11.79 11.73
CA ASP A 334 15.05 -10.52 12.44
C ASP A 334 15.92 -9.36 11.94
N LYS A 335 17.20 -9.61 11.61
CA LYS A 335 18.13 -8.57 11.15
C LYS A 335 17.67 -7.89 9.86
N VAL A 336 17.07 -8.64 8.93
CA VAL A 336 16.54 -8.06 7.68
C VAL A 336 15.22 -7.33 7.95
N VAL A 337 14.40 -7.81 8.88
CA VAL A 337 13.18 -7.10 9.30
C VAL A 337 13.52 -5.77 9.98
N ASP A 338 14.52 -5.77 10.88
CA ASP A 338 15.02 -4.55 11.51
C ASP A 338 15.58 -3.58 10.47
N LEU A 339 16.44 -4.04 9.53
CA LEU A 339 16.94 -3.20 8.43
C LEU A 339 15.82 -2.60 7.57
N TYR A 340 14.72 -3.32 7.32
CA TYR A 340 13.55 -2.75 6.64
C TYR A 340 12.87 -1.69 7.50
N LEU A 341 12.60 -1.98 8.79
CA LEU A 341 12.05 -1.00 9.73
C LEU A 341 12.93 0.27 9.78
N ASP A 342 14.26 0.14 9.71
CA ASP A 342 15.19 1.27 9.69
C ASP A 342 15.16 2.05 8.35
N ILE A 343 14.78 1.44 7.20
CA ILE A 343 14.44 2.21 5.97
C ILE A 343 13.14 2.98 6.16
N PHE A 344 12.17 2.40 6.87
CA PHE A 344 10.83 2.93 7.06
C PHE A 344 10.70 3.98 8.18
N GLU A 345 11.48 3.90 9.25
CA GLU A 345 11.52 4.90 10.31
C GLU A 345 12.22 6.20 9.81
N GLU A 346 13.03 6.10 8.75
CA GLU A 346 13.60 7.23 7.99
C GLU A 346 12.65 7.86 6.94
N ALA A 347 11.35 7.49 6.88
CA ALA A 347 10.44 7.75 5.74
C ALA A 347 10.02 9.22 5.44
N HIS A 348 10.93 10.18 5.58
CA HIS A 348 10.91 11.45 4.83
C HIS A 348 11.50 11.33 3.40
N SER A 349 11.86 10.11 2.98
CA SER A 349 12.61 9.82 1.75
C SER A 349 11.95 8.77 0.85
N ASP A 350 11.83 9.09 -0.44
CA ASP A 350 11.30 8.23 -1.53
C ASP A 350 12.24 7.05 -1.90
N TRP A 351 12.67 6.25 -0.92
CA TRP A 351 13.54 5.09 -1.14
C TRP A 351 12.84 4.02 -2.01
N TRP A 352 13.49 3.63 -3.11
CA TRP A 352 13.01 2.57 -4.01
C TRP A 352 13.14 1.17 -3.40
N ASP A 353 13.92 1.02 -2.31
CA ASP A 353 14.04 -0.20 -1.51
C ASP A 353 12.71 -0.59 -0.82
N VAL A 354 11.83 0.40 -0.59
CA VAL A 354 10.49 0.25 0.03
C VAL A 354 9.35 0.77 -0.85
N LYS A 355 9.63 1.15 -2.10
CA LYS A 355 8.59 1.60 -3.02
C LYS A 355 7.78 0.41 -3.53
N ASP A 356 6.46 0.60 -3.64
CA ASP A 356 5.46 -0.39 -4.08
C ASP A 356 5.41 -1.67 -3.21
N ILE A 357 6.05 -1.65 -2.03
CA ILE A 357 6.25 -2.80 -1.13
C ILE A 357 4.95 -3.37 -0.53
N SER A 358 3.88 -2.56 -0.43
CA SER A 358 2.53 -3.02 -0.01
C SER A 358 1.87 -3.96 -1.04
N SER A 359 2.33 -3.90 -2.30
CA SER A 359 1.94 -4.82 -3.37
C SER A 359 2.89 -6.02 -3.49
N ALA A 360 4.18 -5.83 -3.18
CA ALA A 360 5.23 -6.81 -3.44
C ALA A 360 5.53 -7.79 -2.29
N LEU A 361 5.15 -7.49 -1.04
CA LEU A 361 5.35 -8.42 0.07
C LEU A 361 4.17 -9.37 0.31
N SER A 362 4.52 -10.63 0.55
CA SER A 362 3.65 -11.74 0.92
C SER A 362 3.16 -11.68 2.38
N GLU A 363 2.14 -12.47 2.65
CA GLU A 363 1.57 -12.63 3.98
C GLU A 363 2.56 -13.14 5.05
N PRO A 364 3.47 -14.12 4.79
CA PRO A 364 4.53 -14.48 5.74
C PRO A 364 5.48 -13.32 6.07
N ALA A 365 5.89 -12.51 5.08
CA ALA A 365 6.76 -11.37 5.31
C ALA A 365 6.07 -10.30 6.18
N ALA A 366 4.80 -9.98 5.89
CA ALA A 366 3.98 -9.09 6.70
C ALA A 366 3.80 -9.60 8.16
N LYS A 367 3.61 -10.91 8.33
CA LYS A 367 3.53 -11.55 9.66
C LYS A 367 4.87 -11.49 10.43
N CYS A 368 6.01 -11.62 9.75
CA CYS A 368 7.34 -11.40 10.36
C CYS A 368 7.52 -9.95 10.82
N ILE A 369 7.15 -8.96 9.99
CA ILE A 369 7.18 -7.53 10.35
C ILE A 369 6.29 -7.28 11.58
N TRP A 370 5.07 -7.82 11.60
CA TRP A 370 4.15 -7.65 12.75
C TRP A 370 4.58 -8.38 14.03
N LYS A 371 5.28 -9.51 13.90
CA LYS A 371 5.94 -10.17 15.03
C LYS A 371 7.04 -9.26 15.59
N ARG A 372 7.91 -8.72 14.72
CA ARG A 372 9.04 -7.88 15.14
C ARG A 372 8.63 -6.55 15.76
N LEU A 373 7.61 -5.89 15.21
CA LEU A 373 7.03 -4.68 15.81
C LEU A 373 6.49 -4.94 17.22
N ARG A 374 5.82 -6.08 17.45
CA ARG A 374 5.34 -6.44 18.80
C ARG A 374 6.46 -6.84 19.75
N GLU A 375 7.57 -7.38 19.26
CA GLU A 375 8.79 -7.61 20.07
C GLU A 375 9.49 -6.30 20.47
N LYS A 376 9.59 -5.32 19.54
CA LYS A 376 10.07 -3.96 19.84
C LYS A 376 9.14 -3.20 20.82
N ASN A 377 7.87 -3.58 20.93
CA ASN A 377 6.84 -3.02 21.82
C ASN A 377 6.49 -3.98 22.98
N SER A 378 7.50 -4.57 23.61
CA SER A 378 7.34 -5.62 24.64
C SER A 378 6.65 -5.15 25.93
N ASP A 379 6.64 -3.84 26.20
CA ASP A 379 5.90 -3.24 27.33
C ASP A 379 4.45 -2.89 26.97
N ASN A 380 4.03 -3.10 25.72
CA ASN A 380 2.70 -2.79 25.19
C ASN A 380 2.29 -1.31 25.40
N LYS A 381 3.24 -0.38 25.54
CA LYS A 381 2.92 1.05 25.66
C LYS A 381 2.55 1.67 24.34
N LYS A 382 3.12 1.22 23.22
CA LYS A 382 2.88 1.83 21.90
C LYS A 382 1.64 1.26 21.22
N PHE A 383 0.96 2.08 20.43
CA PHE A 383 -0.07 1.66 19.49
C PHE A 383 0.33 2.09 18.07
N TYR A 384 0.53 1.11 17.21
CA TYR A 384 0.90 1.32 15.80
C TYR A 384 -0.31 1.78 14.97
N HIS A 385 -0.16 2.84 14.18
CA HIS A 385 -1.23 3.33 13.31
C HIS A 385 -0.70 3.91 11.98
N GLY A 386 -1.55 3.96 10.96
CA GLY A 386 -1.26 4.60 9.68
C GLY A 386 -1.28 6.13 9.71
N GLN A 387 -0.90 6.73 8.58
CA GLN A 387 -0.83 8.17 8.37
C GLN A 387 -2.22 8.80 8.17
N ASP A 388 -3.20 8.01 7.76
CA ASP A 388 -4.55 8.47 7.47
C ASP A 388 -5.26 9.03 8.73
N ASN A 389 -5.56 10.33 8.71
CA ASN A 389 -6.05 11.13 9.85
C ASN A 389 -5.14 11.09 11.11
N SER A 390 -3.83 10.87 10.96
CA SER A 390 -2.86 10.61 12.03
C SER A 390 -3.04 11.40 13.33
N SER A 391 -3.28 12.72 13.29
CA SER A 391 -3.47 13.54 14.50
C SER A 391 -4.74 13.20 15.29
N LYS A 392 -5.83 12.83 14.62
CA LYS A 392 -7.06 12.35 15.27
C LYS A 392 -6.91 10.94 15.80
N THR A 393 -6.24 10.10 15.01
CA THR A 393 -5.91 8.71 15.37
C THR A 393 -5.04 8.68 16.63
N ALA A 394 -4.00 9.53 16.68
CA ALA A 394 -3.14 9.73 17.84
C ALA A 394 -3.90 10.26 19.06
N ALA A 395 -4.79 11.24 18.89
CA ALA A 395 -5.62 11.74 19.99
C ALA A 395 -6.47 10.63 20.64
N ILE A 396 -7.12 9.77 19.84
CA ILE A 396 -7.91 8.63 20.34
C ILE A 396 -7.02 7.60 21.07
N ILE A 397 -5.82 7.34 20.54
CA ILE A 397 -4.84 6.44 21.17
C ILE A 397 -4.42 6.96 22.56
N ILE A 398 -4.15 8.25 22.69
CA ILE A 398 -3.78 8.88 23.95
C ILE A 398 -4.97 8.90 24.91
N SER A 399 -6.11 9.47 24.50
CA SER A 399 -7.25 9.72 25.39
C SER A 399 -7.96 8.44 25.84
N SER A 400 -8.10 7.45 24.94
CA SER A 400 -8.99 6.31 25.14
C SER A 400 -8.25 4.99 25.27
N LEU A 401 -7.09 4.81 24.63
CA LEU A 401 -6.26 3.61 24.81
C LEU A 401 -5.17 3.78 25.88
N LYS A 402 -4.90 5.02 26.34
CA LYS A 402 -3.79 5.38 27.24
C LYS A 402 -2.44 4.81 26.76
N LYS A 403 -2.19 4.88 25.45
CA LYS A 403 -0.99 4.39 24.76
C LYS A 403 -0.22 5.52 24.08
N GLU A 404 1.05 5.28 23.80
CA GLU A 404 1.89 6.14 22.96
C GLU A 404 1.55 5.88 21.47
N PRO A 405 1.09 6.88 20.70
CA PRO A 405 0.81 6.69 19.28
C PRO A 405 2.11 6.61 18.47
N PHE A 406 2.30 5.50 17.76
CA PHE A 406 3.44 5.30 16.87
C PHE A 406 2.98 5.24 15.41
N LEU A 407 3.32 6.27 14.65
CA LEU A 407 3.01 6.38 13.23
C LEU A 407 3.88 5.43 12.41
N LEU A 408 3.26 4.51 11.67
CA LEU A 408 3.91 3.72 10.63
C LEU A 408 3.70 4.38 9.26
N PRO A 409 4.67 4.29 8.33
CA PRO A 409 4.46 4.67 6.93
C PRO A 409 3.29 3.89 6.30
N GLU A 410 2.50 4.58 5.49
CA GLU A 410 1.24 4.03 4.97
C GLU A 410 1.42 2.70 4.21
N ALA A 411 2.54 2.54 3.48
CA ALA A 411 2.86 1.28 2.79
C ALA A 411 3.12 0.08 3.74
N ILE A 412 3.63 0.30 4.96
CA ILE A 412 3.60 -0.77 5.99
C ILE A 412 2.17 -0.95 6.49
N TRP A 413 1.47 0.14 6.79
CA TRP A 413 0.14 0.08 7.38
C TRP A 413 -0.83 -0.70 6.49
N GLU A 414 -0.96 -0.36 5.21
CA GLU A 414 -1.75 -1.11 4.23
C GLU A 414 -1.37 -2.59 4.17
N LEU A 415 -0.07 -2.91 4.15
CA LEU A 415 0.43 -4.29 4.11
C LEU A 415 0.01 -5.07 5.37
N LEU A 416 0.19 -4.48 6.55
CA LEU A 416 -0.21 -5.05 7.83
C LEU A 416 -1.73 -5.20 7.92
N ARG A 417 -2.50 -4.22 7.47
CA ARG A 417 -3.97 -4.25 7.40
C ARG A 417 -4.50 -5.36 6.48
N LYS A 418 -3.81 -5.62 5.37
CA LYS A 418 -4.15 -6.61 4.34
C LYS A 418 -3.81 -8.05 4.75
N HIS A 419 -2.72 -8.25 5.50
CA HIS A 419 -2.14 -9.59 5.75
C HIS A 419 -2.02 -9.99 7.24
N THR A 420 -2.40 -9.12 8.17
CA THR A 420 -2.27 -9.37 9.62
C THR A 420 -3.44 -8.77 10.40
N HIS A 421 -3.56 -9.11 11.69
CA HIS A 421 -4.58 -8.53 12.58
C HIS A 421 -4.17 -7.15 13.13
N ALA A 422 -3.65 -6.26 12.26
CA ALA A 422 -3.37 -4.87 12.63
C ALA A 422 -4.68 -4.08 12.66
N GLN A 423 -5.15 -3.73 13.85
CA GLN A 423 -6.44 -3.05 14.07
C GLN A 423 -6.29 -1.53 14.09
N THR A 424 -7.27 -0.79 13.58
CA THR A 424 -7.38 0.65 13.89
C THR A 424 -7.68 0.85 15.38
N PRO A 425 -7.46 2.05 15.98
CA PRO A 425 -7.80 2.26 17.38
C PRO A 425 -9.26 1.96 17.70
N LEU A 426 -10.20 2.33 16.82
CA LEU A 426 -11.63 2.07 16.97
C LEU A 426 -11.96 0.57 16.94
N GLU A 427 -11.36 -0.19 16.02
CA GLU A 427 -11.51 -1.65 15.96
C GLU A 427 -10.91 -2.33 17.20
N TYR A 428 -9.77 -1.85 17.69
CA TYR A 428 -9.15 -2.35 18.92
C TYR A 428 -10.05 -2.07 20.14
N GLN A 429 -10.65 -0.87 20.25
CA GLN A 429 -11.66 -0.58 21.28
C GLN A 429 -12.84 -1.57 21.20
N GLY A 430 -13.40 -1.78 20.01
CA GLY A 430 -14.51 -2.73 19.79
C GLY A 430 -14.13 -4.18 20.08
N ASP A 431 -12.90 -4.59 19.76
CA ASP A 431 -12.36 -5.92 20.08
C ASP A 431 -12.14 -6.11 21.60
N GLN A 432 -11.61 -5.10 22.30
CA GLN A 432 -11.48 -5.16 23.75
C GLN A 432 -12.85 -5.25 24.43
N PHE A 433 -13.81 -4.39 24.04
CA PHE A 433 -15.17 -4.46 24.58
C PHE A 433 -15.85 -5.80 24.29
N ARG A 434 -15.73 -6.36 23.07
CA ARG A 434 -16.32 -7.67 22.71
C ARG A 434 -15.67 -8.87 23.41
N LYS A 435 -14.50 -8.69 24.03
CA LYS A 435 -13.84 -9.70 24.90
C LYS A 435 -14.21 -9.57 26.37
N VAL A 436 -14.75 -8.42 26.78
CA VAL A 436 -15.25 -8.17 28.14
C VAL A 436 -16.64 -8.81 28.33
N LYS A 437 -16.94 -9.23 29.56
CA LYS A 437 -18.26 -9.81 29.91
C LYS A 437 -19.30 -8.72 30.12
N ILE A 438 -20.56 -9.02 29.82
CA ILE A 438 -21.70 -8.16 30.17
C ILE A 438 -21.82 -8.14 31.71
N ALA A 439 -21.74 -6.93 32.27
CA ALA A 439 -21.78 -6.69 33.71
C ALA A 439 -23.17 -6.92 34.30
N ARG A 440 -23.20 -7.55 35.47
CA ARG A 440 -24.39 -7.61 36.32
C ARG A 440 -24.56 -6.28 37.06
N VAL A 441 -25.15 -5.31 36.39
CA VAL A 441 -25.60 -4.06 37.04
C VAL A 441 -26.61 -4.40 38.12
N GLU A 442 -26.29 -4.07 39.37
CA GLU A 442 -27.22 -4.17 40.49
C GLU A 442 -28.42 -3.24 40.27
N ASP A 443 -29.62 -3.63 40.68
CA ASP A 443 -30.84 -2.79 40.66
C ASP A 443 -30.84 -1.78 41.83
N ALA A 444 -29.71 -1.10 42.00
CA ALA A 444 -29.59 0.09 42.82
C ALA A 444 -30.37 1.23 42.14
N ALA A 445 -31.14 2.01 42.91
CA ALA A 445 -31.97 3.06 42.32
C ALA A 445 -31.14 4.15 41.59
N TYR A 446 -29.84 4.29 41.87
CA TYR A 446 -28.90 5.07 41.05
C TYR A 446 -28.76 4.50 39.63
N SER A 447 -28.46 3.21 39.50
CA SER A 447 -28.19 2.56 38.21
C SER A 447 -29.45 2.52 37.34
N THR A 448 -30.60 2.23 37.94
CA THR A 448 -31.91 2.20 37.27
C THR A 448 -32.38 3.62 36.88
N SER A 449 -32.08 4.65 37.70
CA SER A 449 -32.28 6.06 37.33
C SER A 449 -31.38 6.48 36.16
N PHE A 450 -30.07 6.23 36.27
CA PHE A 450 -29.07 6.48 35.21
C PHE A 450 -29.45 5.82 33.88
N GLN A 451 -29.76 4.51 33.89
CA GLN A 451 -30.18 3.76 32.72
C GLN A 451 -31.43 4.35 32.05
N ARG A 452 -32.44 4.71 32.85
CA ARG A 452 -33.68 5.32 32.37
C ARG A 452 -33.39 6.67 31.71
N ILE A 453 -32.55 7.48 32.34
CA ILE A 453 -32.24 8.85 31.92
C ILE A 453 -31.38 8.85 30.64
N LEU A 454 -30.39 7.96 30.55
CA LEU A 454 -29.60 7.82 29.32
C LEU A 454 -30.45 7.29 28.16
N ARG A 455 -31.31 6.28 28.38
CA ARG A 455 -32.26 5.81 27.35
C ARG A 455 -33.23 6.93 26.93
N ALA A 456 -33.67 7.79 27.85
CA ALA A 456 -34.49 8.96 27.53
C ALA A 456 -33.72 10.03 26.74
N ALA A 457 -32.44 10.25 27.05
CA ALA A 457 -31.56 11.15 26.31
C ALA A 457 -31.36 10.68 24.86
N LEU A 458 -31.06 9.39 24.65
CA LEU A 458 -30.94 8.79 23.32
C LEU A 458 -32.26 8.90 22.54
N ALA A 459 -33.40 8.60 23.18
CA ALA A 459 -34.72 8.69 22.54
C ALA A 459 -35.16 10.11 22.11
N LEU A 460 -34.38 11.17 22.41
CA LEU A 460 -34.58 12.52 21.83
C LEU A 460 -34.30 12.56 20.32
N ASP A 461 -33.50 11.64 19.78
CA ASP A 461 -33.24 11.47 18.35
C ASP A 461 -33.76 10.10 17.88
N SER A 462 -34.66 10.09 16.90
CA SER A 462 -35.31 8.86 16.43
C SER A 462 -34.37 7.87 15.73
N ARG A 463 -33.13 8.28 15.43
CA ARG A 463 -32.05 7.44 14.90
C ARG A 463 -31.35 6.65 16.00
N MET A 464 -31.37 7.13 17.24
CA MET A 464 -30.68 6.50 18.39
C MET A 464 -31.53 5.41 19.06
N LYS A 465 -32.03 4.47 18.25
CA LYS A 465 -32.63 3.22 18.75
C LYS A 465 -31.54 2.22 19.12
N ILE A 466 -30.75 2.61 20.11
CA ILE A 466 -29.52 1.94 20.54
C ILE A 466 -29.83 1.13 21.81
N GLU A 467 -29.45 -0.14 21.82
CA GLU A 467 -29.50 -1.00 22.99
C GLU A 467 -28.38 -0.61 23.98
N LEU A 468 -28.66 -0.65 25.28
CA LEU A 468 -27.72 -0.22 26.33
C LEU A 468 -27.23 -1.43 27.12
N LEU A 469 -25.96 -1.80 26.91
CA LEU A 469 -25.27 -2.88 27.63
C LEU A 469 -24.15 -2.31 28.50
N PHE A 470 -23.90 -2.94 29.64
CA PHE A 470 -22.80 -2.59 30.54
C PHE A 470 -21.79 -3.72 30.56
N MET A 471 -20.51 -3.39 30.70
CA MET A 471 -19.38 -4.29 30.46
C MET A 471 -18.41 -4.24 31.65
N GLU A 472 -17.96 -5.41 32.12
CA GLU A 472 -17.02 -5.59 33.25
C GLU A 472 -15.58 -5.19 32.87
N ALA A 473 -15.39 -3.93 32.46
CA ALA A 473 -14.15 -3.48 31.83
C ALA A 473 -12.96 -3.37 32.81
N GLY A 474 -13.19 -3.41 34.12
CA GLY A 474 -12.15 -3.37 35.14
C GLY A 474 -11.46 -2.01 35.20
N ASP A 475 -10.12 -1.98 35.12
CA ASP A 475 -9.33 -0.75 35.06
C ASP A 475 -9.07 -0.25 33.61
N ASN A 476 -9.67 -0.88 32.60
CA ASN A 476 -9.51 -0.47 31.21
C ASN A 476 -10.08 0.95 30.99
N SER A 477 -9.34 1.80 30.29
CA SER A 477 -9.71 3.20 29.99
C SER A 477 -10.83 3.38 28.96
N LEU A 478 -11.66 2.36 28.80
CA LEU A 478 -12.67 2.26 27.76
C LEU A 478 -14.04 2.58 28.35
N ASP A 479 -14.39 3.86 28.32
CA ASP A 479 -15.60 4.38 28.96
C ASP A 479 -16.88 4.03 28.21
N LEU A 480 -16.84 4.06 26.87
CA LEU A 480 -17.89 3.55 25.98
C LEU A 480 -17.36 3.11 24.61
N PHE A 481 -18.14 2.28 23.92
CA PHE A 481 -18.04 1.98 22.50
C PHE A 481 -19.43 1.79 21.90
N LEU A 482 -19.62 2.18 20.65
CA LEU A 482 -20.88 2.01 19.92
C LEU A 482 -20.70 0.97 18.81
N ASP A 483 -21.21 -0.24 19.05
CA ASP A 483 -21.29 -1.27 18.02
C ASP A 483 -22.42 -0.96 17.05
N MET A 484 -22.05 -0.73 15.78
CA MET A 484 -22.95 -0.52 14.65
C MET A 484 -23.02 -1.74 13.72
N GLU A 485 -22.28 -2.81 14.00
CA GLU A 485 -22.25 -4.05 13.20
C GLU A 485 -23.41 -4.99 13.57
N SER A 486 -23.90 -4.91 14.82
CA SER A 486 -25.07 -5.65 15.31
C SER A 486 -26.40 -5.20 14.69
N HIS A 487 -27.34 -6.14 14.50
CA HIS A 487 -28.67 -5.90 13.90
C HIS A 487 -29.48 -4.79 14.58
N THR A 488 -29.28 -4.62 15.89
CA THR A 488 -29.64 -3.44 16.66
C THR A 488 -28.34 -2.82 17.16
N PRO A 489 -28.07 -1.52 16.89
CA PRO A 489 -26.87 -0.87 17.41
C PRO A 489 -26.78 -0.99 18.93
N GLN A 490 -25.60 -1.30 19.46
CA GLN A 490 -25.38 -1.52 20.89
C GLN A 490 -24.37 -0.51 21.45
N LEU A 491 -24.79 0.27 22.44
CA LEU A 491 -23.90 1.09 23.25
C LEU A 491 -23.37 0.23 24.39
N LEU A 492 -22.09 -0.11 24.30
CA LEU A 492 -21.33 -0.84 25.30
C LEU A 492 -20.72 0.20 26.26
N LEU A 493 -21.27 0.32 27.47
CA LEU A 493 -20.73 1.17 28.53
C LEU A 493 -19.85 0.37 29.50
N HIS A 494 -18.87 1.04 30.08
CA HIS A 494 -18.18 0.55 31.27
C HIS A 494 -19.15 0.47 32.48
N ASP A 495 -19.09 -0.61 33.26
CA ASP A 495 -19.90 -0.78 34.48
C ASP A 495 -19.76 0.37 35.50
N LYS A 496 -18.63 1.10 35.49
CA LYS A 496 -18.39 2.26 36.38
C LYS A 496 -19.50 3.30 36.33
N TRP A 497 -20.17 3.46 35.17
CA TRP A 497 -21.24 4.44 35.00
C TRP A 497 -22.54 4.06 35.71
N ALA A 498 -22.73 2.78 36.03
CA ALA A 498 -23.86 2.28 36.80
C ALA A 498 -23.66 2.36 38.34
N ASP A 499 -22.49 2.83 38.80
CA ASP A 499 -22.10 2.93 40.21
C ASP A 499 -21.78 4.39 40.55
N PHE A 500 -22.46 4.98 41.54
CA PHE A 500 -22.24 6.37 41.94
C PHE A 500 -20.80 6.63 42.41
N GLY A 501 -20.20 5.69 43.14
CA GLY A 501 -18.84 5.83 43.65
C GLY A 501 -17.80 5.76 42.52
N LYS A 502 -17.86 4.74 41.67
CA LYS A 502 -16.91 4.58 40.56
C LYS A 502 -17.02 5.70 39.53
N SER A 503 -18.23 6.16 39.21
CA SER A 503 -18.44 7.23 38.23
C SER A 503 -17.92 8.61 38.66
N HIS A 504 -17.77 8.85 39.97
CA HIS A 504 -17.18 10.08 40.53
C HIS A 504 -15.79 9.85 41.15
N ALA A 505 -15.13 8.73 40.84
CA ALA A 505 -13.80 8.41 41.39
C ALA A 505 -12.63 9.14 40.67
N VAL A 506 -12.92 9.80 39.54
CA VAL A 506 -11.96 10.66 38.83
C VAL A 506 -12.10 12.08 39.38
N GLY A 507 -11.03 12.60 39.97
CA GLY A 507 -11.05 13.80 40.84
C GLY A 507 -11.44 15.12 40.19
N ASP A 508 -11.60 15.16 38.86
CA ASP A 508 -11.90 16.38 38.10
C ASP A 508 -13.42 16.66 37.97
N MET A 509 -14.29 15.75 38.47
CA MET A 509 -15.75 15.86 38.38
C MET A 509 -16.41 16.15 39.75
N GLU A 510 -16.10 17.32 40.33
CA GLU A 510 -16.94 17.86 41.39
C GLU A 510 -18.33 18.19 40.86
N CYS A 511 -19.37 17.70 41.52
CA CYS A 511 -20.75 18.04 41.22
C CYS A 511 -21.54 18.17 42.51
N VAL A 512 -22.66 18.92 42.47
CA VAL A 512 -23.48 19.20 43.66
C VAL A 512 -23.89 17.92 44.41
N LEU A 513 -24.09 16.79 43.70
CA LEU A 513 -24.43 15.50 44.31
C LEU A 513 -23.24 14.79 44.97
N SER A 514 -22.01 14.93 44.46
CA SER A 514 -20.82 14.44 45.18
C SER A 514 -20.50 15.34 46.37
N SER A 515 -20.59 16.66 46.24
CA SER A 515 -20.43 17.61 47.36
C SER A 515 -21.40 17.33 48.51
N MET A 516 -22.69 17.10 48.22
CA MET A 516 -23.70 16.77 49.26
C MET A 516 -23.42 15.44 49.97
N ARG A 517 -22.75 14.47 49.33
CA ARG A 517 -22.37 13.19 49.95
C ARG A 517 -21.34 13.35 51.08
N HIS A 518 -20.59 14.45 51.11
CA HIS A 518 -19.65 14.78 52.18
C HIS A 518 -20.30 15.54 53.36
N LEU A 519 -21.58 15.93 53.25
CA LEU A 519 -22.29 16.74 54.26
C LEU A 519 -23.30 15.93 55.08
N GLU A 520 -24.04 14.98 54.48
CA GLU A 520 -24.96 14.11 55.21
C GLU A 520 -24.35 12.72 55.46
N ASN A 521 -23.79 12.50 56.66
CA ASN A 521 -23.42 11.17 57.13
C ASN A 521 -24.66 10.23 57.17
N ASP A 522 -24.44 8.97 56.80
CA ASP A 522 -25.36 7.82 56.91
C ASP A 522 -26.67 7.83 56.10
N LYS A 523 -26.94 8.81 55.22
CA LYS A 523 -28.00 8.68 54.20
C LYS A 523 -27.44 8.36 52.81
N PRO A 524 -27.63 7.14 52.28
CA PRO A 524 -27.20 6.82 50.93
C PRO A 524 -28.07 7.58 49.91
N ILE A 525 -27.41 8.29 48.98
CA ILE A 525 -28.04 9.05 47.89
C ILE A 525 -28.58 8.07 46.83
N ASN A 526 -29.67 7.39 47.16
CA ASN A 526 -30.14 6.23 46.41
C ASN A 526 -30.78 6.56 45.04
N THR A 527 -31.26 7.78 44.79
CA THR A 527 -32.25 8.06 43.73
C THR A 527 -31.74 8.83 42.50
N PHE A 528 -30.51 9.36 42.52
CA PHE A 528 -30.11 10.44 41.60
C PHE A 528 -28.88 10.12 40.74
N SER A 529 -29.06 9.98 39.42
CA SER A 529 -27.96 10.12 38.47
C SER A 529 -27.63 11.60 38.25
N CYS A 530 -26.35 11.90 38.01
CA CYS A 530 -25.85 13.26 37.83
C CYS A 530 -25.98 13.72 36.36
N ASP A 531 -26.44 14.95 36.15
CA ASP A 531 -26.72 15.49 34.82
C ASP A 531 -25.48 15.59 33.93
N HIS A 532 -24.34 15.96 34.50
CA HIS A 532 -23.09 16.11 33.77
C HIS A 532 -22.69 14.79 33.10
N ILE A 533 -22.69 13.67 33.84
CA ILE A 533 -22.42 12.32 33.30
C ILE A 533 -23.33 12.00 32.11
N ILE A 534 -24.64 12.24 32.22
CA ILE A 534 -25.59 11.97 31.12
C ILE A 534 -25.30 12.86 29.91
N PHE A 535 -25.03 14.15 30.15
CA PHE A 535 -24.73 15.13 29.11
C PHE A 535 -23.42 14.79 28.39
N ASP A 536 -22.37 14.44 29.13
CA ASP A 536 -21.05 14.10 28.62
C ASP A 536 -21.06 12.79 27.85
N LEU A 537 -21.70 11.74 28.39
CA LEU A 537 -21.93 10.49 27.67
C LEU A 537 -22.73 10.72 26.39
N HIS A 538 -23.82 11.49 26.42
CA HIS A 538 -24.57 11.83 25.21
C HIS A 538 -23.70 12.58 24.19
N CYS A 539 -22.82 13.49 24.63
CA CYS A 539 -21.86 14.17 23.74
C CYS A 539 -20.84 13.20 23.12
N GLN A 540 -20.31 12.25 23.90
CA GLN A 540 -19.41 11.19 23.42
C GLN A 540 -20.13 10.24 22.43
N ILE A 541 -21.36 9.81 22.72
CA ILE A 541 -22.16 8.93 21.84
C ILE A 541 -22.47 9.62 20.51
N TRP A 542 -22.80 10.92 20.54
CA TRP A 542 -22.90 11.74 19.33
C TRP A 542 -21.59 11.85 18.55
N HIS A 543 -20.45 11.87 19.24
CA HIS A 543 -19.14 11.89 18.58
C HIS A 543 -18.88 10.56 17.85
N GLU A 544 -19.16 9.41 18.47
CA GLU A 544 -19.01 8.09 17.83
C GLU A 544 -19.98 7.89 16.64
N LEU A 545 -21.25 8.30 16.77
CA LEU A 545 -22.22 8.26 15.66
C LEU A 545 -21.73 9.05 14.43
N ASN A 546 -21.08 10.18 14.65
CA ASN A 546 -20.49 11.00 13.57
C ASN A 546 -19.13 10.49 13.05
N LYS A 547 -18.53 9.45 13.65
CA LYS A 547 -17.38 8.74 13.07
C LYS A 547 -17.83 7.66 12.09
N GLY A 548 -18.83 6.86 12.47
CA GLY A 548 -19.29 5.71 11.69
C GLY A 548 -20.09 6.07 10.42
N ILE A 549 -20.88 7.14 10.47
CA ILE A 549 -21.67 7.60 9.32
C ILE A 549 -20.80 8.53 8.45
N GLY A 550 -20.60 8.13 7.19
CA GLY A 550 -19.73 8.83 6.25
C GLY A 550 -20.05 10.33 6.10
N LYS A 551 -19.00 11.14 5.93
CA LYS A 551 -19.01 12.63 5.99
C LYS A 551 -20.03 13.35 5.07
N THR A 552 -20.69 12.64 4.17
CA THR A 552 -21.54 13.17 3.10
C THR A 552 -22.92 13.65 3.58
N GLU A 553 -23.49 13.06 4.64
CA GLU A 553 -24.91 13.28 5.01
C GLU A 553 -25.15 14.03 6.34
N LEU A 554 -24.15 14.11 7.23
CA LEU A 554 -24.31 14.66 8.59
C LEU A 554 -23.52 15.96 8.86
N SER A 555 -23.14 16.70 7.82
CA SER A 555 -22.35 17.94 7.97
C SER A 555 -23.09 19.09 8.70
N ASP A 556 -24.38 18.95 9.00
CA ASP A 556 -25.18 19.96 9.68
C ASP A 556 -24.99 19.91 11.21
N GLY A 557 -23.88 20.50 11.68
CA GLY A 557 -23.56 20.65 13.11
C GLY A 557 -24.63 21.40 13.94
N GLN A 558 -25.63 22.00 13.29
CA GLN A 558 -26.84 22.52 13.93
C GLN A 558 -27.63 21.42 14.64
N GLY A 559 -27.70 20.20 14.08
CA GLY A 559 -28.45 19.08 14.65
C GLY A 559 -27.94 18.65 16.03
N PHE A 560 -26.61 18.52 16.17
CA PHE A 560 -25.97 18.22 17.44
C PHE A 560 -26.24 19.31 18.49
N LYS A 561 -26.00 20.59 18.13
CA LYS A 561 -26.25 21.73 19.04
C LYS A 561 -27.73 21.94 19.37
N ALA A 562 -28.66 21.45 18.55
CA ALA A 562 -30.09 21.42 18.87
C ALA A 562 -30.43 20.29 19.85
N SER A 563 -29.84 19.10 19.66
CA SER A 563 -30.02 17.95 20.55
C SER A 563 -29.43 18.19 21.94
N GLN A 564 -28.19 18.70 22.03
CA GLN A 564 -27.56 19.09 23.31
C GLN A 564 -28.42 20.08 24.12
N ARG A 565 -28.94 21.14 23.47
CA ARG A 565 -29.81 22.12 24.16
C ARG A 565 -31.10 21.47 24.67
N ARG A 566 -31.76 20.66 23.83
CA ARG A 566 -32.95 19.90 24.26
C ARG A 566 -32.65 18.93 25.40
N LEU A 567 -31.48 18.28 25.41
CA LEU A 567 -31.07 17.42 26.51
C LEU A 567 -30.89 18.22 27.81
N GLY A 568 -30.16 19.34 27.78
CA GLY A 568 -29.98 20.21 28.94
C GLY A 568 -31.30 20.76 29.47
N GLU A 569 -32.21 21.14 28.58
CA GLU A 569 -33.59 21.52 28.92
C GLU A 569 -34.35 20.36 29.59
N CYS A 570 -34.32 19.14 29.02
CA CYS A 570 -34.99 17.97 29.58
C CYS A 570 -34.43 17.54 30.95
N LEU A 571 -33.10 17.54 31.12
CA LEU A 571 -32.43 17.19 32.38
C LEU A 571 -32.72 18.19 33.49
N LYS A 572 -32.56 19.50 33.21
CA LYS A 572 -32.88 20.58 34.16
C LYS A 572 -34.34 20.51 34.64
N ASN A 573 -35.24 20.08 33.75
CA ASN A 573 -36.67 19.97 34.03
C ASN A 573 -37.11 18.60 34.61
N MET A 574 -36.22 17.62 34.74
CA MET A 574 -36.61 16.26 35.09
C MET A 574 -37.01 16.09 36.57
N PRO A 575 -38.16 15.46 36.88
CA PRO A 575 -38.49 15.02 38.24
C PRO A 575 -37.57 13.87 38.68
N ARG A 576 -36.79 14.10 39.75
CA ARG A 576 -35.71 13.19 40.17
C ARG A 576 -36.09 12.18 41.24
N ASP A 577 -36.89 12.59 42.23
CA ASP A 577 -37.47 11.72 43.26
C ASP A 577 -39.00 11.87 43.23
N ILE A 578 -39.70 10.76 43.41
CA ILE A 578 -41.16 10.67 43.33
C ILE A 578 -41.65 9.80 44.50
N GLN A 579 -41.66 10.40 45.68
CA GLN A 579 -42.24 9.77 46.87
C GLN A 579 -43.77 9.95 46.89
N SER A 580 -44.49 8.97 47.44
CA SER A 580 -45.94 9.05 47.65
C SER A 580 -46.28 8.99 49.14
N GLY A 581 -46.88 10.08 49.65
CA GLY A 581 -47.18 10.31 51.07
C GLY A 581 -48.32 11.31 51.29
N SER A 582 -48.51 11.75 52.54
CA SER A 582 -49.67 12.55 52.97
C SER A 582 -49.32 13.80 53.79
N GLY A 583 -49.65 14.98 53.24
CA GLY A 583 -49.54 16.32 53.84
C GLY A 583 -50.25 17.35 52.95
N PRO A 584 -50.23 18.65 53.29
CA PRO A 584 -50.72 19.76 52.45
C PRO A 584 -49.72 20.15 51.34
N ASN A 585 -50.04 21.15 50.52
CA ASN A 585 -49.49 21.29 49.16
C ASN A 585 -48.76 22.63 48.91
N GLU A 586 -47.71 22.60 48.08
CA GLU A 586 -47.46 23.42 46.86
C GLU A 586 -46.00 23.21 46.31
N GLY A 587 -45.70 23.35 45.00
CA GLY A 587 -44.34 23.41 44.37
C GLY A 587 -44.18 22.94 42.89
N GLU A 588 -44.08 23.89 41.92
CA GLU A 588 -43.94 23.85 40.42
C GLU A 588 -44.95 23.07 39.50
N ILE A 589 -45.17 23.58 38.25
CA ILE A 589 -46.18 23.03 37.30
C ILE A 589 -45.79 21.68 36.67
N SER A 590 -46.31 20.59 37.24
CA SER A 590 -46.03 19.21 36.81
C SER A 590 -47.24 18.52 36.18
N ARG A 591 -47.03 17.72 35.13
CA ARG A 591 -48.01 16.79 34.55
C ARG A 591 -47.84 15.44 35.23
N ILE A 592 -48.87 15.01 35.96
CA ILE A 592 -48.92 13.72 36.65
C ILE A 592 -49.98 12.86 35.95
N VAL A 593 -49.58 11.70 35.43
CA VAL A 593 -50.51 10.67 34.97
C VAL A 593 -50.44 9.50 35.94
N LEU A 594 -51.58 9.15 36.54
CA LEU A 594 -51.66 8.07 37.51
C LEU A 594 -52.15 6.79 36.82
N HIS A 595 -51.21 6.01 36.30
CA HIS A 595 -51.50 4.80 35.53
C HIS A 595 -51.95 3.65 36.43
N ARG A 596 -52.94 2.88 35.97
CA ARG A 596 -53.33 1.60 36.58
C ARG A 596 -52.31 0.53 36.22
N GLU A 597 -51.85 -0.25 37.19
CA GLU A 597 -50.93 -1.36 36.92
C GLU A 597 -51.57 -2.41 35.99
N SER A 598 -52.85 -2.73 36.22
CA SER A 598 -53.64 -3.74 35.50
C SER A 598 -53.77 -3.51 33.99
N THR A 599 -53.88 -2.24 33.56
CA THR A 599 -54.08 -1.88 32.14
C THR A 599 -52.92 -1.12 31.52
N CYS A 600 -51.95 -0.67 32.32
CA CYS A 600 -50.90 0.25 31.86
C CYS A 600 -49.52 -0.05 32.44
N SER A 601 -49.24 -1.23 33.02
CA SER A 601 -47.89 -1.63 33.48
C SER A 601 -46.77 -1.30 32.46
N LEU A 602 -47.00 -1.55 31.17
CA LEU A 602 -46.08 -1.20 30.06
C LEU A 602 -45.71 0.29 29.99
N LYS A 603 -46.54 1.20 30.53
CA LYS A 603 -46.26 2.64 30.61
C LYS A 603 -45.15 3.00 31.58
N ARG A 604 -44.70 2.09 32.45
CA ARG A 604 -43.44 2.25 33.19
C ARG A 604 -42.24 2.41 32.25
N SER A 605 -42.31 1.83 31.05
CA SER A 605 -41.26 1.89 30.02
C SER A 605 -41.33 3.13 29.11
N ASP A 606 -42.35 3.99 29.23
CA ASP A 606 -42.36 5.28 28.53
C ASP A 606 -41.24 6.17 29.11
N LEU A 607 -40.37 6.70 28.25
CA LEU A 607 -39.18 7.49 28.64
C LEU A 607 -39.40 9.00 28.53
N ILE A 608 -40.13 9.42 27.49
CA ILE A 608 -40.34 10.82 27.10
C ILE A 608 -41.83 11.12 27.06
N ALA A 609 -42.23 12.23 27.69
CA ALA A 609 -43.50 12.89 27.43
C ALA A 609 -43.32 13.84 26.24
N LEU A 610 -44.08 13.61 25.16
CA LEU A 610 -44.21 14.54 24.03
C LEU A 610 -45.52 15.33 24.18
N GLU A 611 -45.43 16.65 24.08
CA GLU A 611 -46.62 17.50 23.99
C GLU A 611 -47.08 17.59 22.54
N ASN A 612 -48.23 16.97 22.24
CA ASN A 612 -48.88 17.13 20.95
C ASN A 612 -49.43 18.56 20.85
N GLN A 613 -48.76 19.43 20.09
CA GLN A 613 -49.07 20.86 19.98
C GLN A 613 -50.52 21.16 19.50
N ASN A 614 -51.19 20.20 18.88
CA ASN A 614 -52.60 20.31 18.49
C ASN A 614 -53.57 20.21 19.69
N SER A 615 -53.11 19.72 20.84
CA SER A 615 -53.93 19.46 22.04
C SER A 615 -54.09 20.69 22.96
N LYS A 616 -54.24 21.89 22.40
CA LYS A 616 -54.62 23.12 23.15
C LYS A 616 -56.07 23.11 23.69
N ARG A 617 -56.62 21.93 23.99
CA ARG A 617 -57.98 21.75 24.53
C ARG A 617 -57.95 21.49 26.03
N MET A 618 -58.83 22.21 26.72
CA MET A 618 -59.19 22.15 28.14
C MET A 618 -58.72 20.92 28.92
N ALA A 619 -58.07 21.17 30.07
CA ALA A 619 -57.54 20.21 31.05
C ALA A 619 -58.29 18.87 31.12
N LEU A 620 -57.84 17.91 30.30
CA LEU A 620 -58.37 16.56 30.29
C LEU A 620 -57.98 15.85 31.59
N LYS A 621 -58.98 15.52 32.41
CA LYS A 621 -58.83 14.76 33.67
C LYS A 621 -58.32 13.32 33.48
N ARG A 622 -58.06 12.89 32.23
CA ARG A 622 -57.58 11.56 31.86
C ARG A 622 -56.58 11.67 30.71
N ALA A 623 -55.54 10.83 30.75
CA ALA A 623 -54.63 10.61 29.64
C ALA A 623 -55.26 9.71 28.57
N ASP A 624 -54.60 9.54 27.43
CA ASP A 624 -55.11 8.79 26.27
C ASP A 624 -55.42 7.32 26.57
N CYS A 625 -54.75 6.73 27.55
CA CYS A 625 -55.03 5.38 28.07
C CYS A 625 -56.17 5.32 29.12
N GLY A 626 -57.00 6.37 29.21
CA GLY A 626 -58.14 6.48 30.12
C GLY A 626 -57.79 6.62 31.62
N CYS A 627 -56.51 6.59 31.98
CA CYS A 627 -56.03 6.74 33.35
C CYS A 627 -56.10 8.21 33.83
N PRO A 628 -56.34 8.47 35.12
CA PRO A 628 -56.40 9.83 35.66
C PRO A 628 -55.15 10.66 35.32
N GLN A 629 -55.37 11.91 34.91
CA GLN A 629 -54.31 12.89 34.64
C GLN A 629 -54.62 14.21 35.34
N ALA A 630 -53.58 14.82 35.90
CA ALA A 630 -53.62 16.16 36.45
C ALA A 630 -52.42 16.98 35.98
N THR A 631 -52.64 18.28 35.78
CA THR A 631 -51.57 19.28 35.65
C THR A 631 -51.64 20.12 36.91
N VAL A 632 -50.61 20.02 37.75
CA VAL A 632 -50.61 20.57 39.11
C VAL A 632 -49.77 21.83 39.13
N ALA A 633 -50.41 23.00 39.06
CA ALA A 633 -49.76 24.28 39.34
C ALA A 633 -49.60 24.46 40.86
N CYS A 634 -48.46 25.00 41.29
CA CYS A 634 -47.86 24.59 42.55
C CYS A 634 -46.70 25.58 42.90
N SER A 635 -46.53 25.99 44.17
CA SER A 635 -45.64 27.11 44.58
C SER A 635 -44.63 26.96 45.77
N SER A 636 -44.80 26.08 46.79
CA SER A 636 -43.94 26.09 48.00
C SER A 636 -43.87 24.79 48.85
N VAL A 637 -42.68 24.18 48.87
CA VAL A 637 -42.12 23.26 49.91
C VAL A 637 -42.78 21.89 50.17
N SER A 638 -44.05 21.63 49.82
CA SER A 638 -44.66 20.30 50.06
C SER A 638 -45.40 19.70 48.84
N HIS A 639 -44.78 18.70 48.22
CA HIS A 639 -45.20 18.13 46.93
C HIS A 639 -46.25 17.01 47.08
N LYS A 640 -47.51 17.36 47.37
CA LYS A 640 -48.64 16.40 47.27
C LYS A 640 -49.68 16.84 46.24
N PHE A 641 -50.23 15.86 45.54
CA PHE A 641 -51.48 15.96 44.79
C PHE A 641 -52.40 14.78 45.17
N ILE A 642 -53.73 14.99 45.09
CA ILE A 642 -54.74 13.96 45.39
C ILE A 642 -55.61 13.76 44.16
N PHE A 643 -55.63 12.54 43.61
CA PHE A 643 -56.61 12.14 42.60
C PHE A 643 -57.88 11.64 43.31
N PRO A 644 -59.06 12.25 43.07
CA PRO A 644 -60.32 11.70 43.52
C PRO A 644 -60.72 10.47 42.68
N ASP A 645 -61.73 9.74 43.16
CA ASP A 645 -62.46 8.70 42.41
C ASP A 645 -61.59 7.54 41.85
N LEU A 646 -60.48 7.22 42.54
CA LEU A 646 -59.68 6.03 42.26
C LEU A 646 -60.38 4.76 42.72
N SER A 647 -60.22 3.66 41.98
CA SER A 647 -60.77 2.36 42.42
C SER A 647 -59.89 1.78 43.53
N PRO A 648 -60.43 1.43 44.71
CA PRO A 648 -59.63 0.85 45.79
C PRO A 648 -59.04 -0.52 45.42
N THR A 649 -59.66 -1.24 44.48
CA THR A 649 -59.21 -2.56 44.00
C THR A 649 -58.01 -2.50 43.05
N GLU A 650 -57.68 -1.33 42.52
CA GLU A 650 -56.61 -1.15 41.52
C GLU A 650 -55.32 -0.69 42.21
N MET A 651 -54.17 -1.14 41.71
CA MET A 651 -52.89 -0.52 42.03
C MET A 651 -52.55 0.55 41.00
N TYR A 652 -51.94 1.64 41.46
CA TYR A 652 -51.60 2.79 40.64
C TYR A 652 -50.14 3.23 40.81
N PHE A 653 -49.46 3.57 39.71
CA PHE A 653 -48.15 4.24 39.72
C PHE A 653 -48.21 5.61 39.04
N PRO A 654 -47.56 6.65 39.61
CA PRO A 654 -47.46 7.96 38.98
C PRO A 654 -46.33 8.00 37.95
N MET A 655 -46.63 8.52 36.77
CA MET A 655 -45.66 9.00 35.78
C MET A 655 -45.68 10.52 35.82
N ILE A 656 -44.54 11.14 36.14
CA ILE A 656 -44.42 12.60 36.28
C ILE A 656 -43.41 13.15 35.27
N SER A 657 -43.81 14.23 34.60
CA SER A 657 -42.98 15.07 33.75
C SER A 657 -43.42 16.54 33.92
N ARG A 658 -42.60 17.51 33.49
CA ARG A 658 -43.02 18.92 33.52
C ARG A 658 -44.01 19.24 32.40
N ALA A 659 -44.96 20.13 32.68
CA ALA A 659 -46.09 20.41 31.80
C ALA A 659 -45.86 21.56 30.80
N GLN A 660 -44.73 22.27 30.88
CA GLN A 660 -44.45 23.49 30.11
C GLN A 660 -43.46 23.29 28.95
N THR A 661 -42.85 22.10 28.84
CA THR A 661 -41.80 21.79 27.86
C THR A 661 -42.35 20.84 26.79
N PRO A 662 -42.22 21.13 25.48
CA PRO A 662 -42.76 20.30 24.41
C PRO A 662 -42.23 18.85 24.38
N VAL A 663 -41.07 18.64 25.00
CA VAL A 663 -40.44 17.35 25.26
C VAL A 663 -40.00 17.36 26.72
N ALA A 664 -40.27 16.30 27.48
CA ALA A 664 -39.84 16.18 28.87
C ALA A 664 -39.49 14.72 29.21
N PHE A 665 -38.52 14.50 30.08
CA PHE A 665 -38.26 13.15 30.62
C PHE A 665 -39.26 12.78 31.70
N PHE A 666 -39.64 11.50 31.74
CA PHE A 666 -40.40 10.92 32.84
C PHE A 666 -39.46 10.46 33.96
N GLY A 667 -39.69 10.93 35.18
CA GLY A 667 -39.02 10.40 36.39
C GLY A 667 -39.16 8.88 36.53
N VAL A 668 -38.34 8.25 37.38
CA VAL A 668 -38.47 6.82 37.70
C VAL A 668 -39.83 6.58 38.37
N PRO A 669 -40.74 5.77 37.79
CA PRO A 669 -42.04 5.53 38.40
C PRO A 669 -41.86 4.67 39.66
N PRO A 670 -42.33 5.13 40.84
CA PRO A 670 -42.26 4.32 42.06
C PRO A 670 -43.21 3.12 41.97
N THR A 671 -42.96 2.10 42.79
CA THR A 671 -43.81 0.90 42.87
C THR A 671 -45.28 1.26 43.06
N ALA A 672 -46.15 0.69 42.23
CA ALA A 672 -47.58 0.93 42.29
C ALA A 672 -48.18 0.60 43.67
N ARG A 673 -49.16 1.39 44.09
CA ARG A 673 -49.83 1.28 45.40
C ARG A 673 -51.35 1.32 45.23
N HIS A 674 -52.08 0.66 46.12
CA HIS A 674 -53.52 0.86 46.23
C HIS A 674 -53.84 2.26 46.77
N PRO A 675 -54.95 2.90 46.36
CA PRO A 675 -55.42 4.14 46.98
C PRO A 675 -55.68 3.94 48.48
N THR A 676 -55.20 4.85 49.31
CA THR A 676 -55.49 4.83 50.74
C THR A 676 -56.98 5.08 50.96
N ILE A 677 -57.72 4.07 51.43
CA ILE A 677 -59.13 4.21 51.80
C ILE A 677 -59.19 5.09 53.06
N ASP A 678 -59.69 6.31 52.89
CA ASP A 678 -59.80 7.27 53.99
C ASP A 678 -60.83 6.78 55.02
N GLN A 679 -60.37 6.56 56.26
CA GLN A 679 -61.21 6.03 57.34
C GLN A 679 -62.17 7.08 57.94
N ALA A 680 -62.13 8.33 57.45
CA ALA A 680 -62.99 9.44 57.89
C ALA A 680 -64.50 9.13 57.89
N LYS A 681 -64.97 8.14 57.12
CA LYS A 681 -66.38 7.75 57.07
C LYS A 681 -66.89 6.91 58.25
N LYS A 682 -66.10 6.73 59.32
CA LYS A 682 -66.43 5.87 60.48
C LYS A 682 -66.95 6.61 61.74
N ARG A 683 -67.49 7.83 61.59
CA ARG A 683 -68.19 8.57 62.65
C ARG A 683 -69.47 9.25 62.15
N LEU A 684 -70.61 8.63 62.38
CA LEU A 684 -71.91 9.28 62.62
C LEU A 684 -72.92 8.25 63.19
N ASP A 685 -72.99 8.23 64.52
CA ASP A 685 -74.12 7.89 65.40
C ASP A 685 -74.70 6.45 65.53
N PRO A 686 -75.44 6.15 66.65
CA PRO A 686 -75.61 4.79 67.19
C PRO A 686 -77.08 4.40 67.49
N PHE A 687 -77.28 3.39 68.38
CA PHE A 687 -78.55 2.80 68.89
C PHE A 687 -79.31 1.92 67.86
N LEU A 688 -79.95 0.79 68.22
CA LEU A 688 -80.06 0.05 69.50
C LEU A 688 -80.33 -1.47 69.24
N GLU A 689 -80.07 -2.30 70.27
CA GLU A 689 -80.54 -3.70 70.57
C GLU A 689 -81.34 -4.51 69.52
N SER A 690 -81.06 -5.81 69.31
CA SER A 690 -81.33 -6.89 70.31
C SER A 690 -80.74 -8.27 69.94
N SER A 691 -80.60 -9.14 70.98
CA SER A 691 -80.68 -10.62 71.07
C SER A 691 -80.79 -11.54 69.80
N SER A 692 -80.33 -12.81 69.80
CA SER A 692 -79.93 -13.71 70.92
C SER A 692 -79.07 -14.93 70.50
N HIS A 693 -78.35 -15.52 71.48
CA HIS A 693 -77.96 -16.94 71.67
C HIS A 693 -77.98 -17.94 70.47
N LEU A 694 -76.92 -18.74 70.19
CA LEU A 694 -76.44 -19.87 71.02
C LEU A 694 -75.03 -20.42 70.62
N THR A 695 -74.34 -20.99 71.62
CA THR A 695 -73.23 -22.00 71.62
C THR A 695 -72.59 -22.54 70.32
N SER A 696 -71.24 -22.57 70.29
CA SER A 696 -70.47 -23.82 70.50
C SER A 696 -68.98 -23.53 70.82
N THR A 697 -68.29 -24.45 71.49
CA THR A 697 -66.84 -24.40 71.82
C THR A 697 -66.01 -25.33 70.91
N ASN A 698 -64.73 -25.01 70.70
CA ASN A 698 -63.59 -25.85 71.15
C ASN A 698 -62.22 -25.30 70.70
N GLU A 699 -61.17 -25.83 71.32
CA GLU A 699 -59.74 -25.53 71.11
C GLU A 699 -59.23 -26.17 69.79
N CYS A 700 -58.01 -25.93 69.26
CA CYS A 700 -56.75 -26.46 69.82
C CYS A 700 -55.47 -25.92 69.14
N HIS A 701 -54.31 -26.40 69.60
CA HIS A 701 -52.95 -25.94 69.25
C HIS A 701 -52.28 -26.63 68.03
N HIS A 702 -51.10 -26.08 67.68
CA HIS A 702 -49.85 -26.77 67.27
C HIS A 702 -49.47 -27.00 65.78
N VAL A 703 -48.42 -26.25 65.38
CA VAL A 703 -47.09 -26.74 64.88
C VAL A 703 -46.99 -27.29 63.43
N PRO A 704 -45.84 -27.12 62.72
CA PRO A 704 -45.77 -27.21 61.25
C PRO A 704 -45.18 -28.54 60.72
N GLY A 705 -45.30 -28.75 59.41
CA GLY A 705 -44.76 -29.92 58.71
C GLY A 705 -44.01 -29.59 57.40
N ASN A 706 -42.89 -30.28 57.17
CA ASN A 706 -42.15 -30.34 55.90
C ASN A 706 -42.79 -31.38 54.95
N GLY A 707 -42.62 -31.25 53.63
CA GLY A 707 -42.81 -32.42 52.73
C GLY A 707 -42.96 -32.15 51.23
N LYS A 708 -41.99 -32.66 50.46
CA LYS A 708 -42.05 -32.94 49.00
C LYS A 708 -43.33 -33.76 48.65
N TYR A 709 -43.93 -33.69 47.46
CA TYR A 709 -43.40 -34.32 46.23
C TYR A 709 -44.18 -33.96 44.93
N VAL A 710 -43.43 -33.90 43.83
CA VAL A 710 -43.73 -34.22 42.41
C VAL A 710 -45.19 -34.42 41.96
N LEU A 711 -45.56 -33.73 40.86
CA LEU A 711 -46.28 -34.35 39.72
C LEU A 711 -45.81 -33.75 38.38
N ASN A 712 -45.85 -34.56 37.32
CA ASN A 712 -45.41 -34.27 35.94
C ASN A 712 -46.42 -34.93 34.98
N PRO A 713 -46.65 -34.40 33.76
CA PRO A 713 -46.62 -35.33 32.62
C PRO A 713 -46.09 -34.79 31.26
N HIS A 714 -45.33 -35.67 30.58
CA HIS A 714 -45.21 -35.98 29.13
C HIS A 714 -45.84 -35.05 28.05
N PHE A 715 -45.27 -34.90 26.84
CA PHE A 715 -44.64 -35.89 25.93
C PHE A 715 -43.28 -35.37 25.37
N LYS A 716 -42.19 -36.18 25.23
CA LYS A 716 -41.89 -37.24 24.22
C LYS A 716 -41.85 -36.67 22.78
N ARG A 717 -40.88 -36.97 21.88
CA ARG A 717 -39.73 -37.93 21.77
C ARG A 717 -38.84 -37.44 20.58
N SER A 718 -37.61 -37.90 20.28
CA SER A 718 -36.60 -38.75 20.98
C SER A 718 -35.24 -38.72 20.24
N SER A 719 -34.21 -39.24 20.92
CA SER A 719 -33.19 -40.20 20.45
C SER A 719 -32.17 -39.84 19.35
N ASP A 720 -30.90 -40.23 19.47
CA ASP A 720 -30.14 -40.75 20.64
C ASP A 720 -28.63 -40.57 20.42
N ASP A 721 -27.86 -40.72 21.50
CA ASP A 721 -26.39 -40.67 21.55
C ASP A 721 -25.67 -41.68 20.63
N HIS A 722 -24.41 -41.38 20.27
CA HIS A 722 -23.25 -42.09 20.87
C HIS A 722 -21.91 -41.43 20.52
N SER A 723 -20.99 -41.45 21.50
CA SER A 723 -19.60 -40.98 21.39
C SER A 723 -18.72 -42.00 20.68
N MET A 724 -17.65 -41.54 20.01
CA MET A 724 -16.32 -42.20 20.00
C MET A 724 -15.21 -41.16 19.81
N GLU A 725 -14.06 -41.40 20.42
CA GLU A 725 -12.78 -40.74 20.14
C GLU A 725 -12.10 -41.44 18.95
N ILE A 726 -11.51 -40.70 18.00
CA ILE A 726 -10.57 -41.23 17.00
C ILE A 726 -9.51 -40.16 16.67
N ASP A 727 -8.22 -40.48 16.91
CA ASP A 727 -7.06 -39.81 16.31
C ASP A 727 -6.90 -40.25 14.83
N SER A 728 -6.47 -39.36 13.92
CA SER A 728 -6.04 -39.78 12.57
C SER A 728 -5.12 -38.79 11.83
N GLU A 729 -3.84 -39.14 11.84
CA GLU A 729 -2.87 -38.97 10.74
C GLU A 729 -2.08 -40.31 10.65
N PRO A 730 -1.32 -40.66 9.58
CA PRO A 730 -1.15 -40.02 8.26
C PRO A 730 -1.14 -41.04 7.07
N LEU A 731 -0.54 -40.63 5.92
CA LEU A 731 0.14 -41.42 4.86
C LEU A 731 -0.61 -41.85 3.56
N VAL A 732 -0.08 -41.34 2.42
CA VAL A 732 0.35 -42.02 1.17
C VAL A 732 -0.69 -42.94 0.48
N SER A 733 -1.13 -42.69 -0.77
CA SER A 733 -0.38 -42.87 -2.05
C SER A 733 -1.30 -42.47 -3.25
N SER A 734 -0.90 -42.25 -4.51
CA SER A 734 0.35 -41.85 -5.21
C SER A 734 0.08 -41.81 -6.74
N GLY A 735 0.73 -40.94 -7.53
CA GLY A 735 0.65 -40.98 -9.01
C GLY A 735 1.42 -39.85 -9.71
N GLU A 736 2.28 -40.22 -10.67
CA GLU A 736 3.06 -39.32 -11.52
C GLU A 736 2.41 -39.17 -12.91
N GLU A 737 2.57 -38.02 -13.58
CA GLU A 737 3.09 -37.98 -14.96
C GLU A 737 3.52 -36.55 -15.36
N THR A 738 4.11 -36.40 -16.54
CA THR A 738 4.92 -35.22 -16.95
C THR A 738 4.43 -34.54 -18.24
N LEU A 739 5.07 -33.42 -18.61
CA LEU A 739 4.86 -32.58 -19.82
C LEU A 739 3.58 -31.70 -19.77
N GLY A 740 3.58 -30.43 -20.18
CA GLY A 740 4.67 -29.55 -20.61
C GLY A 740 4.69 -29.22 -22.10
N GLN A 741 4.05 -28.13 -22.51
CA GLN A 741 4.24 -27.48 -23.82
C GLN A 741 3.75 -26.02 -23.82
N ASP A 742 4.30 -25.21 -24.73
CA ASP A 742 4.12 -23.76 -24.83
C ASP A 742 2.81 -23.30 -25.50
N GLU A 743 2.28 -22.15 -25.06
CA GLU A 743 1.79 -21.11 -25.98
C GLU A 743 2.06 -19.70 -25.41
N THR A 744 3.05 -18.97 -25.96
CA THR A 744 3.17 -17.51 -25.80
C THR A 744 3.31 -16.84 -27.17
N ALA A 745 2.17 -16.41 -27.73
CA ALA A 745 2.13 -15.77 -29.03
C ALA A 745 2.60 -14.30 -28.96
N SER A 746 3.68 -13.99 -29.66
CA SER A 746 4.30 -12.66 -29.73
C SER A 746 3.35 -11.55 -30.22
N ARG A 747 3.50 -10.34 -29.68
CA ARG A 747 2.83 -9.14 -30.19
C ARG A 747 3.81 -7.98 -30.34
N GLU A 748 4.62 -8.05 -31.39
CA GLU A 748 5.45 -6.92 -31.82
C GLU A 748 4.59 -5.77 -32.39
N SER A 749 5.12 -4.57 -32.31
CA SER A 749 4.66 -3.40 -33.07
C SER A 749 5.87 -2.72 -33.70
N SER A 750 6.03 -2.87 -35.01
CA SER A 750 7.01 -2.11 -35.79
C SER A 750 6.39 -0.80 -36.30
N SER A 751 7.25 0.13 -36.74
CA SER A 751 6.92 1.53 -36.93
C SER A 751 6.99 1.99 -38.39
N ASP A 752 6.13 2.96 -38.67
CA ASP A 752 6.10 3.93 -39.77
C ASP A 752 7.36 4.19 -40.62
N VAL A 753 7.07 4.52 -41.90
CA VAL A 753 7.80 5.47 -42.79
C VAL A 753 9.09 4.95 -43.48
N PRO A 754 9.42 5.35 -44.74
CA PRO A 754 8.87 6.44 -45.55
C PRO A 754 8.27 6.08 -46.93
N THR A 755 7.66 7.08 -47.58
CA THR A 755 7.10 7.03 -48.95
C THR A 755 8.03 7.73 -49.96
N ALA A 756 8.35 7.10 -51.10
CA ALA A 756 8.93 7.78 -52.28
C ALA A 756 8.74 7.02 -53.61
N ASP A 757 8.34 7.77 -54.64
CA ASP A 757 8.60 7.63 -56.09
C ASP A 757 8.22 6.39 -56.95
N PHE A 758 7.28 6.68 -57.88
CA PHE A 758 7.27 6.34 -59.31
C PHE A 758 7.39 4.86 -59.78
N ARG A 759 6.27 4.35 -60.35
CA ARG A 759 6.11 4.28 -61.83
C ARG A 759 4.68 3.99 -62.32
N ARG A 760 4.43 4.45 -63.55
CA ARG A 760 3.31 4.16 -64.47
C ARG A 760 3.14 2.63 -64.70
N ALA A 761 2.03 2.10 -65.22
CA ALA A 761 1.14 2.68 -66.25
C ALA A 761 -0.26 2.00 -66.32
N LYS A 762 -1.25 2.68 -66.95
CA LYS A 762 -2.21 2.21 -68.01
C LYS A 762 -3.03 0.90 -67.77
N ASP A 763 -4.28 0.66 -68.21
CA ASP A 763 -5.36 1.29 -69.02
C ASP A 763 -6.66 0.45 -68.76
N ASP A 764 -7.93 0.79 -69.02
CA ASP A 764 -8.62 2.06 -69.36
C ASP A 764 -10.16 1.98 -69.07
N VAL A 765 -10.85 3.12 -69.23
CA VAL A 765 -12.30 3.41 -69.53
C VAL A 765 -13.35 2.27 -69.61
N PHE A 766 -14.48 2.39 -68.87
CA PHE A 766 -15.82 2.65 -69.45
C PHE A 766 -16.93 3.04 -68.45
N GLU A 767 -17.88 3.87 -68.90
CA GLU A 767 -19.13 4.24 -68.22
C GLU A 767 -20.25 3.23 -68.51
N ASN A 768 -21.20 3.00 -67.57
CA ASN A 768 -22.54 3.62 -67.67
C ASN A 768 -23.52 3.29 -66.53
N ARG A 769 -24.65 4.01 -66.54
CA ARG A 769 -25.79 3.93 -65.61
C ARG A 769 -27.09 3.61 -66.40
N PRO A 770 -28.26 3.65 -65.76
CA PRO A 770 -29.05 2.51 -65.26
C PRO A 770 -30.12 2.01 -66.25
N LEU A 771 -30.92 1.01 -65.83
CA LEU A 771 -32.39 1.14 -65.85
C LEU A 771 -33.09 0.09 -64.97
N GLU A 772 -34.34 0.36 -64.61
CA GLU A 772 -35.26 -0.51 -63.88
C GLU A 772 -36.04 -1.41 -64.87
N ILE A 773 -36.70 -2.47 -64.37
CA ILE A 773 -38.14 -2.73 -64.63
C ILE A 773 -38.68 -3.90 -63.77
N ALA A 774 -40.00 -3.92 -63.60
CA ALA A 774 -40.74 -4.69 -62.61
C ALA A 774 -40.83 -6.21 -62.86
N SER A 775 -41.19 -6.92 -61.78
CA SER A 775 -41.53 -8.34 -61.72
C SER A 775 -42.91 -8.68 -62.27
N ARG A 776 -43.06 -9.84 -62.94
CA ARG A 776 -44.28 -10.67 -62.82
C ARG A 776 -44.00 -12.15 -63.13
N ALA A 777 -44.80 -13.04 -62.54
CA ALA A 777 -44.65 -14.49 -62.67
C ALA A 777 -45.37 -15.06 -63.91
N GLY A 778 -44.88 -16.20 -64.40
CA GLY A 778 -45.49 -16.99 -65.47
C GLY A 778 -45.01 -18.45 -65.45
N SER A 779 -45.96 -19.36 -65.62
CA SER A 779 -45.89 -20.82 -65.82
C SER A 779 -44.60 -21.44 -66.41
N GLY A 780 -44.27 -22.67 -65.96
CA GLY A 780 -43.42 -23.63 -66.69
C GLY A 780 -44.14 -24.29 -67.90
N PRO A 781 -43.80 -25.53 -68.33
CA PRO A 781 -43.10 -26.60 -67.61
C PRO A 781 -42.01 -27.36 -68.43
N ASP A 782 -41.64 -28.56 -67.94
CA ASP A 782 -41.18 -29.76 -68.65
C ASP A 782 -39.71 -30.03 -69.07
N SER A 783 -39.33 -31.30 -68.76
CA SER A 783 -38.52 -32.25 -69.56
C SER A 783 -36.98 -32.34 -69.47
N LYS A 784 -36.55 -33.40 -68.74
CA LYS A 784 -35.58 -34.47 -69.13
C LYS A 784 -34.05 -34.28 -68.90
N SER A 785 -33.37 -35.44 -68.80
CA SER A 785 -31.90 -35.69 -68.87
C SER A 785 -31.07 -35.32 -67.61
N LEU A 786 -30.10 -36.10 -67.11
CA LEU A 786 -29.73 -37.51 -67.41
C LEU A 786 -28.97 -38.16 -66.21
N VAL A 787 -29.29 -39.43 -65.92
CA VAL A 787 -28.48 -40.56 -65.34
C VAL A 787 -27.14 -40.28 -64.61
N ILE A 788 -26.98 -40.81 -63.37
CA ILE A 788 -25.99 -41.86 -62.95
C ILE A 788 -26.24 -42.29 -61.47
N HIS A 789 -26.29 -43.62 -61.23
CA HIS A 789 -25.98 -44.46 -60.03
C HIS A 789 -25.97 -43.92 -58.56
N ASN A 790 -26.20 -44.72 -57.49
CA ASN A 790 -26.34 -46.19 -57.36
C ASN A 790 -27.05 -46.67 -56.05
N ARG A 791 -27.33 -47.98 -55.98
CA ARG A 791 -27.56 -48.84 -54.77
C ARG A 791 -28.72 -48.50 -53.80
N SER A 792 -29.85 -49.22 -53.95
CA SER A 792 -30.67 -49.70 -52.80
C SER A 792 -31.51 -50.96 -53.11
N GLY A 793 -31.01 -51.89 -53.93
CA GLY A 793 -31.69 -53.16 -54.20
C GLY A 793 -31.32 -54.24 -53.19
N ARG A 794 -32.27 -54.68 -52.35
CA ARG A 794 -32.21 -55.98 -51.60
C ARG A 794 -33.48 -56.43 -50.85
N THR A 795 -34.51 -55.60 -50.74
CA THR A 795 -35.72 -55.90 -49.95
C THR A 795 -36.89 -56.48 -50.77
N GLU A 796 -37.17 -55.92 -51.96
CA GLU A 796 -38.33 -56.33 -52.76
C GLU A 796 -38.20 -57.74 -53.38
N GLU A 797 -36.98 -58.13 -53.75
CA GLU A 797 -36.69 -59.41 -54.42
C GLU A 797 -36.94 -60.62 -53.52
N ARG A 798 -36.71 -60.49 -52.21
CA ARG A 798 -37.03 -61.52 -51.20
C ARG A 798 -38.54 -61.77 -51.08
N LEU A 799 -39.37 -60.74 -51.21
CA LEU A 799 -40.84 -60.87 -51.11
C LEU A 799 -41.44 -61.68 -52.26
N LYS A 800 -40.93 -61.48 -53.48
CA LYS A 800 -41.35 -62.24 -54.68
C LYS A 800 -40.97 -63.72 -54.58
N ASP A 801 -39.77 -64.03 -54.09
CA ASP A 801 -39.31 -65.41 -53.87
C ASP A 801 -40.13 -66.15 -52.79
N THR A 802 -40.53 -65.47 -51.69
CA THR A 802 -41.43 -66.08 -50.69
C THR A 802 -42.83 -66.37 -51.22
N LEU A 803 -43.39 -65.51 -52.07
CA LEU A 803 -44.72 -65.72 -52.66
C LEU A 803 -44.73 -66.88 -53.66
N ALA A 804 -43.68 -67.04 -54.47
CA ALA A 804 -43.53 -68.18 -55.37
C ALA A 804 -43.49 -69.52 -54.63
N LYS A 805 -42.78 -69.59 -53.49
CA LYS A 805 -42.65 -70.79 -52.67
C LYS A 805 -43.97 -71.20 -51.99
N LEU A 806 -44.79 -70.24 -51.59
CA LEU A 806 -46.12 -70.48 -51.03
C LEU A 806 -47.06 -71.18 -52.03
N GLY A 807 -47.08 -70.76 -53.29
CA GLY A 807 -47.92 -71.38 -54.33
C GLY A 807 -47.60 -72.86 -54.58
N VAL A 808 -46.31 -73.21 -54.58
CA VAL A 808 -45.86 -74.61 -54.76
C VAL A 808 -46.28 -75.51 -53.59
N ALA A 809 -46.28 -74.99 -52.36
CA ALA A 809 -46.72 -75.73 -51.18
C ALA A 809 -48.23 -76.06 -51.25
N THR A 810 -49.07 -75.10 -51.63
CA THR A 810 -50.53 -75.29 -51.72
C THR A 810 -50.92 -76.35 -52.74
N SER A 811 -50.33 -76.32 -53.95
CA SER A 811 -50.60 -77.33 -54.99
C SER A 811 -50.21 -78.76 -54.56
N LYS A 812 -49.13 -78.90 -53.78
CA LYS A 812 -48.65 -80.19 -53.28
C LYS A 812 -49.55 -80.77 -52.18
N LEU A 813 -50.14 -79.91 -51.35
CA LEU A 813 -51.13 -80.29 -50.33
C LEU A 813 -52.42 -80.86 -50.95
N VAL A 814 -52.84 -80.36 -52.11
CA VAL A 814 -54.01 -80.89 -52.83
C VAL A 814 -53.74 -82.30 -53.37
N SER A 815 -52.62 -82.53 -54.07
CA SER A 815 -52.35 -83.84 -54.69
C SER A 815 -52.08 -84.97 -53.67
N MET A 816 -51.61 -84.64 -52.46
CA MET A 816 -51.44 -85.62 -51.39
C MET A 816 -52.78 -86.10 -50.80
N LYS A 817 -53.84 -85.27 -50.87
CA LYS A 817 -55.15 -85.60 -50.29
C LYS A 817 -55.87 -86.73 -51.00
N GLU A 818 -55.67 -86.89 -52.31
CA GLU A 818 -56.34 -87.91 -53.13
C GLU A 818 -55.66 -89.29 -53.08
N SER A 819 -54.43 -89.37 -52.55
CA SER A 819 -53.66 -90.62 -52.42
C SER A 819 -53.88 -91.35 -51.08
N ALA A 820 -54.54 -90.73 -50.11
CA ALA A 820 -54.55 -91.18 -48.70
C ALA A 820 -55.47 -92.39 -48.39
N SER A 821 -56.32 -92.81 -49.33
CA SER A 821 -57.45 -93.74 -49.08
C SER A 821 -57.10 -95.20 -48.70
N ARG A 822 -55.84 -95.55 -48.42
CA ARG A 822 -55.41 -96.93 -48.08
C ARG A 822 -54.34 -97.08 -46.98
N SER A 823 -54.01 -96.06 -46.17
CA SER A 823 -53.14 -96.27 -44.99
C SER A 823 -53.44 -95.34 -43.81
N LYS A 824 -54.06 -95.88 -42.76
CA LYS A 824 -54.39 -95.17 -41.51
C LYS A 824 -53.18 -94.78 -40.63
N GLY A 825 -51.95 -95.09 -41.05
CA GLY A 825 -50.74 -94.64 -40.35
C GLY A 825 -50.38 -93.17 -40.63
N HIS A 826 -50.66 -92.68 -41.85
CA HIS A 826 -50.04 -91.45 -42.36
C HIS A 826 -50.88 -90.18 -42.11
N GLU A 827 -52.19 -90.31 -41.81
CA GLU A 827 -53.07 -89.17 -41.51
C GLU A 827 -52.64 -88.40 -40.24
N ARG A 828 -52.15 -89.10 -39.20
CA ARG A 828 -51.71 -88.47 -37.95
C ARG A 828 -50.45 -87.63 -38.15
N GLU A 829 -49.44 -88.19 -38.81
CA GLU A 829 -48.18 -87.52 -39.13
C GLU A 829 -48.40 -86.28 -40.01
N LEU A 830 -49.30 -86.36 -41.00
CA LEU A 830 -49.69 -85.21 -41.82
C LEU A 830 -50.47 -84.14 -41.05
N GLY A 831 -51.33 -84.53 -40.10
CA GLY A 831 -52.03 -83.60 -39.21
C GLY A 831 -51.04 -82.78 -38.36
N GLU A 832 -50.14 -83.48 -37.66
CA GLU A 832 -49.09 -82.87 -36.84
C GLU A 832 -48.19 -81.93 -37.68
N ARG A 833 -47.83 -82.33 -38.90
CA ARG A 833 -47.01 -81.51 -39.83
C ARG A 833 -47.73 -80.24 -40.30
N VAL A 834 -49.04 -80.29 -40.55
CA VAL A 834 -49.83 -79.12 -40.96
C VAL A 834 -50.04 -78.17 -39.78
N GLU A 835 -50.24 -78.69 -38.57
CA GLU A 835 -50.38 -77.87 -37.36
C GLU A 835 -49.07 -77.15 -36.98
N GLN A 836 -47.92 -77.83 -37.12
CA GLN A 836 -46.59 -77.21 -37.02
C GLN A 836 -46.39 -76.08 -38.05
N LEU A 837 -46.62 -76.33 -39.34
CA LEU A 837 -46.46 -75.29 -40.37
C LEU A 837 -47.42 -74.10 -40.15
N THR A 838 -48.59 -74.36 -39.54
CA THR A 838 -49.56 -73.32 -39.18
C THR A 838 -49.08 -72.47 -37.99
N SER A 839 -48.34 -73.02 -37.03
CA SER A 839 -47.77 -72.24 -35.92
C SER A 839 -46.52 -71.45 -36.35
N GLU A 840 -45.64 -72.05 -37.17
CA GLU A 840 -44.48 -71.37 -37.76
C GLU A 840 -44.89 -70.17 -38.63
N LEU A 841 -45.93 -70.32 -39.45
CA LEU A 841 -46.46 -69.21 -40.25
C LEU A 841 -47.09 -68.10 -39.38
N LYS A 842 -47.79 -68.45 -38.29
CA LYS A 842 -48.33 -67.47 -37.33
C LYS A 842 -47.21 -66.67 -36.64
N SER A 843 -46.14 -67.34 -36.21
CA SER A 843 -44.95 -66.68 -35.63
C SER A 843 -44.31 -65.70 -36.64
N SER A 844 -44.11 -66.17 -37.87
CA SER A 844 -43.54 -65.35 -38.96
C SER A 844 -44.38 -64.08 -39.22
N ILE A 845 -45.71 -64.19 -39.12
CA ILE A 845 -46.63 -63.06 -39.25
C ILE A 845 -46.55 -62.11 -38.04
N THR A 846 -46.39 -62.61 -36.81
CA THR A 846 -46.21 -61.72 -35.64
C THR A 846 -44.90 -60.94 -35.71
N ASP A 847 -43.82 -61.56 -36.18
CA ASP A 847 -42.48 -60.96 -36.27
C ASP A 847 -42.42 -59.88 -37.37
N LEU A 848 -43.08 -60.13 -38.51
CA LEU A 848 -43.25 -59.14 -39.58
C LEU A 848 -44.09 -57.93 -39.12
N ASN A 849 -45.11 -58.16 -38.28
CA ASN A 849 -45.92 -57.10 -37.69
C ASN A 849 -45.18 -56.31 -36.60
N ALA A 850 -44.22 -56.93 -35.89
CA ALA A 850 -43.37 -56.24 -34.92
C ALA A 850 -42.39 -55.30 -35.63
N THR A 851 -41.65 -55.81 -36.62
CA THR A 851 -40.69 -55.03 -37.41
C THR A 851 -41.35 -53.89 -38.20
N SER A 852 -42.58 -54.07 -38.69
CA SER A 852 -43.37 -52.99 -39.31
C SER A 852 -43.68 -51.83 -38.35
N ARG A 853 -44.00 -52.12 -37.07
CA ARG A 853 -44.21 -51.10 -36.03
C ARG A 853 -42.91 -50.38 -35.68
N GLU A 854 -41.79 -51.10 -35.60
CA GLU A 854 -40.48 -50.52 -35.33
C GLU A 854 -40.01 -49.58 -36.46
N LEU A 855 -40.24 -49.96 -37.72
CA LEU A 855 -39.99 -49.09 -38.87
C LEU A 855 -40.87 -47.81 -38.83
N THR A 856 -42.13 -47.94 -38.41
CA THR A 856 -43.02 -46.78 -38.21
C THR A 856 -42.50 -45.85 -37.09
N LEU A 857 -42.00 -46.42 -35.99
CA LEU A 857 -41.49 -45.68 -34.82
C LEU A 857 -40.12 -45.03 -35.07
N THR A 858 -39.31 -45.58 -35.97
CA THR A 858 -38.07 -44.93 -36.42
C THR A 858 -38.35 -43.77 -37.38
N HIS A 859 -39.39 -43.85 -38.22
CA HIS A 859 -39.79 -42.74 -39.09
C HIS A 859 -40.26 -41.52 -38.30
N THR A 860 -41.14 -41.71 -37.29
CA THR A 860 -41.62 -40.60 -36.44
C THR A 860 -40.51 -39.96 -35.62
N ARG A 861 -39.50 -40.72 -35.17
CA ARG A 861 -38.28 -40.19 -34.55
C ARG A 861 -37.45 -39.32 -35.52
N LEU A 862 -37.34 -39.73 -36.78
CA LEU A 862 -36.62 -38.96 -37.80
C LEU A 862 -37.31 -37.61 -38.09
N ASP A 863 -38.64 -37.57 -38.17
CA ASP A 863 -39.37 -36.33 -38.39
C ASP A 863 -39.35 -35.38 -37.18
N ALA A 864 -39.36 -35.91 -35.95
CA ALA A 864 -39.14 -35.12 -34.75
C ALA A 864 -37.72 -34.48 -34.73
N SER A 865 -36.69 -35.22 -35.17
CA SER A 865 -35.32 -34.72 -35.30
C SER A 865 -35.20 -33.60 -36.34
N LYS A 866 -35.88 -33.71 -37.50
CA LYS A 866 -35.96 -32.62 -38.50
C LYS A 866 -36.56 -31.34 -37.91
N LEU A 867 -37.62 -31.46 -37.10
CA LEU A 867 -38.27 -30.31 -36.47
C LEU A 867 -37.33 -29.59 -35.48
N GLN A 868 -36.59 -30.36 -34.66
CA GLN A 868 -35.57 -29.81 -33.76
C GLN A 868 -34.43 -29.09 -34.52
N HIS A 869 -34.03 -29.60 -35.68
CA HIS A 869 -33.01 -28.94 -36.52
C HIS A 869 -33.51 -27.62 -37.12
N MET A 870 -34.81 -27.46 -37.41
CA MET A 870 -35.36 -26.18 -37.87
C MET A 870 -35.40 -25.14 -36.74
N GLU A 871 -35.84 -25.53 -35.55
CA GLU A 871 -35.81 -24.68 -34.33
C GLU A 871 -34.38 -24.17 -34.03
N LEU A 872 -33.39 -25.07 -33.99
CA LEU A 872 -31.98 -24.69 -33.77
C LEU A 872 -31.45 -23.72 -34.84
N LYS A 873 -31.90 -23.83 -36.09
CA LYS A 873 -31.50 -22.91 -37.16
C LYS A 873 -32.07 -21.51 -36.95
N GLU A 874 -33.34 -21.38 -36.54
CA GLU A 874 -33.94 -20.08 -36.23
C GLU A 874 -33.25 -19.41 -35.02
N GLN A 875 -32.88 -20.19 -34.01
CA GLN A 875 -32.11 -19.70 -32.86
C GLN A 875 -30.72 -19.17 -33.26
N ILE A 876 -30.01 -19.85 -34.17
CA ILE A 876 -28.73 -19.37 -34.73
C ILE A 876 -28.93 -18.06 -35.52
N GLU A 877 -29.95 -17.98 -36.38
CA GLU A 877 -30.27 -16.77 -37.16
C GLU A 877 -30.74 -15.60 -36.28
N LYS A 878 -31.24 -15.87 -35.06
CA LYS A 878 -31.48 -14.85 -34.03
C LYS A 878 -30.16 -14.36 -33.41
N LEU A 879 -29.33 -15.26 -32.89
CA LEU A 879 -28.06 -14.91 -32.24
C LEU A 879 -27.11 -14.13 -33.18
N GLN A 880 -27.07 -14.48 -34.47
CA GLN A 880 -26.28 -13.75 -35.46
C GLN A 880 -26.70 -12.27 -35.62
N ARG A 881 -28.00 -11.96 -35.45
CA ARG A 881 -28.48 -10.56 -35.47
C ARG A 881 -28.08 -9.79 -34.22
N GLU A 882 -28.11 -10.44 -33.05
CA GLU A 882 -27.73 -9.85 -31.75
C GLU A 882 -26.22 -9.58 -31.66
N ILE A 883 -25.40 -10.45 -32.26
CA ILE A 883 -23.96 -10.21 -32.49
C ILE A 883 -23.74 -9.01 -33.43
N GLY A 884 -24.56 -8.90 -34.48
CA GLY A 884 -24.53 -7.78 -35.44
C GLY A 884 -24.77 -6.42 -34.77
N THR A 885 -25.80 -6.29 -33.93
CA THR A 885 -26.09 -5.04 -33.20
C THR A 885 -24.99 -4.70 -32.20
N SER A 886 -24.54 -5.69 -31.42
CA SER A 886 -23.46 -5.53 -30.42
C SER A 886 -22.14 -5.03 -31.04
N SER A 887 -21.84 -5.47 -32.29
CA SER A 887 -20.68 -5.02 -33.05
C SER A 887 -20.74 -3.53 -33.42
N VAL A 888 -21.93 -3.02 -33.77
CA VAL A 888 -22.14 -1.59 -34.07
C VAL A 888 -21.94 -0.74 -32.81
N GLU A 889 -22.53 -1.15 -31.68
CA GLU A 889 -22.40 -0.46 -30.40
C GLU A 889 -20.93 -0.40 -29.93
N MET A 890 -20.19 -1.51 -30.02
CA MET A 890 -18.75 -1.52 -29.75
C MET A 890 -17.96 -0.52 -30.61
N ASN A 891 -18.35 -0.31 -31.87
CA ASN A 891 -17.65 0.63 -32.75
C ASN A 891 -17.98 2.09 -32.44
N VAL A 892 -19.21 2.38 -31.98
CA VAL A 892 -19.55 3.70 -31.41
C VAL A 892 -18.73 3.97 -30.14
N LEU A 893 -18.66 3.01 -29.22
CA LEU A 893 -17.88 3.12 -27.97
C LEU A 893 -16.37 3.30 -28.23
N LYS A 894 -15.80 2.61 -29.24
CA LYS A 894 -14.40 2.84 -29.67
C LYS A 894 -14.16 4.28 -30.15
N SER A 895 -15.11 4.84 -30.90
CA SER A 895 -15.05 6.23 -31.40
C SER A 895 -15.19 7.27 -30.27
N GLN A 896 -16.08 7.00 -29.30
CA GLN A 896 -16.18 7.82 -28.09
C GLN A 896 -14.90 7.77 -27.24
N LYS A 897 -14.31 6.58 -27.08
CA LYS A 897 -13.05 6.37 -26.33
C LYS A 897 -11.86 7.07 -26.98
N SER A 898 -11.73 7.10 -28.30
CA SER A 898 -10.66 7.86 -28.97
C SER A 898 -10.87 9.37 -28.85
N SER A 899 -12.12 9.86 -28.92
CA SER A 899 -12.48 11.26 -28.67
C SER A 899 -12.22 11.71 -27.22
N GLN A 900 -12.49 10.85 -26.23
CA GLN A 900 -12.11 11.11 -24.83
C GLN A 900 -10.59 11.13 -24.66
N ARG A 901 -9.86 10.18 -25.29
CA ARG A 901 -8.40 10.10 -25.21
C ARG A 901 -7.72 11.38 -25.71
N THR A 902 -8.12 11.93 -26.86
CA THR A 902 -7.51 13.18 -27.38
C THR A 902 -7.78 14.39 -26.50
N LYS A 903 -8.94 14.46 -25.82
CA LYS A 903 -9.23 15.48 -24.79
C LYS A 903 -8.33 15.35 -23.57
N ILE A 904 -8.10 14.13 -23.09
CA ILE A 904 -7.18 13.85 -21.97
C ILE A 904 -5.74 14.24 -22.36
N GLU A 905 -5.28 13.85 -23.54
CA GLU A 905 -3.95 14.21 -24.06
C GLU A 905 -3.78 15.73 -24.24
N HIS A 906 -4.85 16.47 -24.55
CA HIS A 906 -4.84 17.94 -24.56
C HIS A 906 -4.71 18.52 -23.15
N CYS A 907 -5.51 18.05 -22.19
CA CYS A 907 -5.47 18.52 -20.81
C CYS A 907 -4.10 18.24 -20.15
N LEU A 908 -3.49 17.09 -20.44
CA LEU A 908 -2.16 16.73 -19.94
C LEU A 908 -1.06 17.67 -20.45
N ARG A 909 -1.13 18.15 -21.69
CA ARG A 909 -0.20 19.19 -22.20
C ARG A 909 -0.37 20.51 -21.45
N GLN A 910 -1.60 20.98 -21.26
CA GLN A 910 -1.86 22.23 -20.52
C GLN A 910 -1.43 22.13 -19.04
N ILE A 911 -1.56 20.96 -18.42
CA ILE A 911 -1.04 20.71 -17.06
C ILE A 911 0.49 20.74 -17.04
N GLN A 912 1.17 20.28 -18.10
CA GLN A 912 2.62 20.33 -18.20
C GLN A 912 3.13 21.76 -18.42
N GLU A 913 2.51 22.51 -19.34
CA GLU A 913 2.81 23.94 -19.58
C GLU A 913 2.67 24.78 -18.29
N LEU A 914 1.62 24.53 -17.50
CA LEU A 914 1.39 25.20 -16.22
C LEU A 914 2.40 24.79 -15.12
N LYS A 915 2.95 23.57 -15.16
CA LYS A 915 4.03 23.15 -14.26
C LYS A 915 5.34 23.85 -14.61
N GLU A 916 5.70 23.87 -15.88
CA GLU A 916 6.95 24.50 -16.34
C GLU A 916 6.94 26.02 -16.04
N ALA A 917 5.81 26.69 -16.29
CA ALA A 917 5.63 28.10 -15.90
C ALA A 917 5.68 28.33 -14.38
N LYS A 918 5.15 27.41 -13.56
CA LYS A 918 5.29 27.47 -12.09
C LYS A 918 6.74 27.30 -11.65
N ASP A 919 7.46 26.34 -12.22
CA ASP A 919 8.85 26.06 -11.86
C ASP A 919 9.77 27.24 -12.23
N ASP A 920 9.48 27.97 -13.31
CA ASP A 920 10.16 29.23 -13.65
C ASP A 920 9.90 30.35 -12.62
N VAL A 921 8.64 30.57 -12.22
CA VAL A 921 8.30 31.56 -11.19
C VAL A 921 8.94 31.20 -9.84
N LEU A 922 8.94 29.91 -9.47
CA LEU A 922 9.57 29.42 -8.24
C LEU A 922 11.10 29.57 -8.29
N ARG A 923 11.74 29.27 -9.43
CA ARG A 923 13.18 29.53 -9.65
C ARG A 923 13.51 31.01 -9.48
N LEU A 924 12.77 31.90 -10.14
CA LEU A 924 12.98 33.35 -10.05
C LEU A 924 12.83 33.88 -8.62
N LYS A 925 11.74 33.52 -7.92
CA LYS A 925 11.52 33.94 -6.53
C LYS A 925 12.60 33.39 -5.59
N THR A 926 13.02 32.13 -5.78
CA THR A 926 14.09 31.51 -4.98
C THR A 926 15.42 32.24 -5.19
N SER A 927 15.81 32.52 -6.44
CA SER A 927 17.03 33.28 -6.76
C SER A 927 17.01 34.70 -6.18
N GLN A 928 15.85 35.37 -6.14
CA GLN A 928 15.73 36.68 -5.51
C GLN A 928 15.97 36.63 -3.99
N MET A 929 15.35 35.66 -3.30
CA MET A 929 15.52 35.50 -1.85
C MET A 929 16.95 35.08 -1.48
N ASP A 930 17.57 34.17 -2.25
CA ASP A 930 18.95 33.74 -2.01
C ASP A 930 19.97 34.85 -2.31
N ALA A 931 19.71 35.75 -3.26
CA ALA A 931 20.53 36.95 -3.48
C ALA A 931 20.44 37.95 -2.30
N GLN A 932 19.24 38.20 -1.77
CA GLN A 932 19.03 39.05 -0.59
C GLN A 932 19.68 38.46 0.67
N LYS A 933 19.63 37.12 0.82
CA LYS A 933 20.35 36.40 1.87
C LYS A 933 21.86 36.55 1.73
N GLN A 934 22.43 36.38 0.53
CA GLN A 934 23.86 36.54 0.29
C GLN A 934 24.35 37.96 0.64
N GLN A 935 23.64 39.00 0.18
CA GLN A 935 23.94 40.39 0.51
C GLN A 935 24.02 40.63 2.03
N SER A 936 23.10 40.02 2.79
CA SER A 936 23.05 40.15 4.26
C SER A 936 24.19 39.37 4.95
N VAL A 937 24.60 38.22 4.40
CA VAL A 937 25.77 37.45 4.84
C VAL A 937 27.08 38.20 4.56
N ASP A 938 27.17 38.90 3.43
CA ASP A 938 28.33 39.71 3.05
C ASP A 938 28.48 40.94 3.96
N GLU A 939 27.38 41.66 4.27
CA GLU A 939 27.41 42.74 5.28
C GLU A 939 27.86 42.19 6.65
N ARG A 940 27.35 41.04 7.08
CA ARG A 940 27.75 40.41 8.35
C ARG A 940 29.24 40.06 8.38
N SER A 941 29.79 39.53 7.29
CA SER A 941 31.21 39.19 7.15
C SER A 941 32.11 40.42 7.25
N HIS A 942 31.73 41.50 6.56
CA HIS A 942 32.43 42.78 6.64
C HIS A 942 32.39 43.36 8.07
N LEU A 943 31.23 43.41 8.71
CA LEU A 943 31.08 43.89 10.09
C LEU A 943 31.87 43.04 11.11
N THR A 944 31.91 41.72 10.93
CA THR A 944 32.70 40.81 11.79
C THR A 944 34.19 41.12 11.67
N THR A 945 34.67 41.37 10.45
CA THR A 945 36.05 41.80 10.19
C THR A 945 36.33 43.16 10.84
N THR A 946 35.39 44.10 10.80
CA THR A 946 35.49 45.40 11.49
C THR A 946 35.59 45.23 13.01
N ILE A 947 34.76 44.38 13.62
CA ILE A 947 34.81 44.10 15.07
C ILE A 947 36.20 43.58 15.47
N HIS A 948 36.75 42.61 14.74
CA HIS A 948 38.11 42.09 15.04
C HIS A 948 39.20 43.17 14.96
N ALA A 949 39.13 44.08 13.97
CA ALA A 949 40.08 45.17 13.85
C ALA A 949 39.98 46.19 15.00
N LEU A 950 38.75 46.54 15.41
CA LEU A 950 38.51 47.43 16.54
C LEU A 950 38.97 46.80 17.86
N SER A 951 38.67 45.52 18.11
CA SER A 951 39.12 44.79 19.31
C SER A 951 40.64 44.67 19.38
N HIS A 952 41.34 44.50 18.26
CA HIS A 952 42.81 44.54 18.23
C HIS A 952 43.35 45.92 18.63
N ALA A 953 42.78 47.00 18.08
CA ALA A 953 43.14 48.36 18.48
C ALA A 953 42.83 48.65 19.96
N GLN A 954 41.82 48.00 20.54
CA GLN A 954 41.49 48.13 21.96
C GLN A 954 42.53 47.42 22.84
N GLN A 955 42.98 46.23 22.45
CA GLN A 955 44.03 45.51 23.16
C GLN A 955 45.38 46.26 23.15
N GLU A 956 45.68 46.95 22.05
CA GLU A 956 46.83 47.86 21.92
C GLU A 956 46.71 49.05 22.89
N LEU A 957 45.56 49.73 22.92
CA LEU A 957 45.27 50.83 23.85
C LEU A 957 45.35 50.40 25.34
N ILE A 958 44.89 49.20 25.67
CA ILE A 958 45.00 48.61 27.01
C ILE A 958 46.47 48.35 27.37
N THR A 959 47.27 47.88 26.41
CA THR A 959 48.70 47.62 26.60
C THR A 959 49.47 48.92 26.86
N GLN A 960 49.20 49.98 26.08
CA GLN A 960 49.78 51.31 26.27
C GLN A 960 49.39 51.92 27.64
N LEU A 961 48.14 51.74 28.07
CA LEU A 961 47.69 52.14 29.42
C LEU A 961 48.44 51.41 30.55
N HIS A 962 48.80 50.13 30.36
CA HIS A 962 49.61 49.39 31.31
C HIS A 962 51.06 49.90 31.36
N THR A 963 51.66 50.24 30.23
CA THR A 963 53.01 50.84 30.17
C THR A 963 53.08 52.17 30.91
N VAL A 964 52.23 53.15 30.54
CA VAL A 964 52.19 54.48 31.17
C VAL A 964 51.91 54.37 32.67
N ARG A 965 51.07 53.41 33.09
CA ARG A 965 50.82 53.14 34.51
C ARG A 965 52.08 52.61 35.24
N SER A 966 52.79 51.67 34.64
CA SER A 966 54.03 51.09 35.21
C SER A 966 55.13 52.15 35.34
N GLU A 967 55.31 52.97 34.31
CA GLU A 967 56.27 54.08 34.30
C GLU A 967 55.92 55.14 35.36
N LYS A 968 54.64 55.48 35.51
CA LYS A 968 54.15 56.35 36.58
C LYS A 968 54.39 55.77 37.97
N GLU A 969 54.08 54.49 38.20
CA GLU A 969 54.28 53.83 39.48
C GLU A 969 55.77 53.77 39.86
N ALA A 970 56.67 53.57 38.88
CA ALA A 970 58.11 53.67 39.07
C ALA A 970 58.59 55.10 39.37
N ALA A 971 58.11 56.11 38.63
CA ALA A 971 58.47 57.52 38.86
C ALA A 971 57.98 58.02 40.23
N GLN A 972 56.79 57.60 40.67
CA GLN A 972 56.30 57.88 42.02
C GLN A 972 57.17 57.23 43.11
N GLU A 973 57.74 56.07 42.86
CA GLU A 973 58.61 55.38 43.83
C GLU A 973 59.99 56.04 43.92
N GLU A 974 60.58 56.51 42.82
CA GLU A 974 61.78 57.36 42.87
C GLU A 974 61.52 58.70 43.54
N LEU A 975 60.36 59.32 43.32
CA LEU A 975 59.94 60.54 44.02
C LEU A 975 59.88 60.32 45.55
N ARG A 976 59.29 59.20 46.02
CA ARG A 976 59.28 58.84 47.45
C ARG A 976 60.69 58.67 48.01
N LYS A 977 61.58 57.97 47.29
CA LYS A 977 62.99 57.77 47.72
C LYS A 977 63.74 59.08 47.87
N LEU A 978 63.54 60.04 46.96
CA LEU A 978 64.18 61.35 47.02
C LEU A 978 63.61 62.20 48.17
N GLN A 979 62.30 62.24 48.34
CA GLN A 979 61.64 62.92 49.46
C GLN A 979 62.09 62.36 50.83
N ALA A 980 62.33 61.05 50.93
CA ALA A 980 62.80 60.40 52.16
C ALA A 980 64.28 60.68 52.51
N GLN A 981 65.10 61.21 51.58
CA GLN A 981 66.54 61.41 51.79
C GLN A 981 66.92 62.77 52.40
N GLY A 982 65.99 63.74 52.48
CA GLY A 982 66.21 65.03 53.17
C GLY A 982 67.32 65.92 52.59
N SER A 983 67.79 65.62 51.38
CA SER A 983 68.81 66.36 50.62
C SER A 983 68.16 67.52 49.84
N PRO A 984 68.86 68.65 49.56
CA PRO A 984 68.35 69.73 48.71
C PRO A 984 68.23 69.29 47.24
N GLY A 985 67.20 68.49 46.96
CA GLY A 985 66.91 67.87 45.66
C GLY A 985 65.72 68.48 44.92
N ASP A 986 65.21 69.63 45.37
CA ASP A 986 63.93 70.24 44.98
C ASP A 986 63.73 70.34 43.45
N ALA A 987 64.79 70.66 42.70
CA ALA A 987 64.75 70.74 41.24
C ALA A 987 64.54 69.38 40.53
N LEU A 988 64.95 68.27 41.15
CA LEU A 988 64.71 66.91 40.65
C LEU A 988 63.32 66.41 41.06
N ILE A 989 62.88 66.76 42.28
CA ILE A 989 61.52 66.53 42.78
C ILE A 989 60.49 67.18 41.85
N ALA A 990 60.62 68.49 41.59
CA ALA A 990 59.73 69.22 40.69
C ALA A 990 59.71 68.66 39.26
N LYS A 991 60.85 68.13 38.78
CA LYS A 991 60.93 67.48 37.45
C LYS A 991 60.18 66.14 37.42
N LEU A 992 60.28 65.33 38.46
CA LEU A 992 59.51 64.08 38.58
C LEU A 992 58.02 64.35 38.75
N GLU A 993 57.64 65.36 39.53
CA GLU A 993 56.24 65.78 39.70
C GLU A 993 55.64 66.26 38.37
N SER A 994 56.37 67.06 37.59
CA SER A 994 55.97 67.44 36.22
C SER A 994 55.77 66.22 35.33
N HIS A 995 56.70 65.26 35.34
CA HIS A 995 56.62 64.07 34.50
C HIS A 995 55.50 63.11 34.91
N ILE A 996 55.21 63.01 36.21
CA ILE A 996 54.05 62.27 36.74
C ILE A 996 52.73 62.93 36.27
N CYS A 997 52.68 64.26 36.19
CA CYS A 997 51.53 65.00 35.67
C CYS A 997 51.32 64.77 34.15
N GLU A 998 52.40 64.74 33.36
CA GLU A 998 52.37 64.36 31.94
C GLU A 998 51.78 62.94 31.76
N MET A 999 52.30 61.94 32.49
CA MET A 999 51.78 60.57 32.45
C MET A 999 50.33 60.44 32.95
N GLU A 1000 49.87 61.32 33.84
CA GLU A 1000 48.46 61.39 34.24
C GLU A 1000 47.56 61.92 33.12
N MET A 1001 48.03 62.89 32.34
CA MET A 1001 47.33 63.41 31.16
C MET A 1001 47.28 62.39 30.02
N ASP A 1002 48.42 61.78 29.67
CA ASP A 1002 48.48 60.72 28.64
C ASP A 1002 47.60 59.53 29.02
N GLY A 1003 47.69 59.09 30.27
CA GLY A 1003 46.80 58.06 30.81
C GLY A 1003 45.32 58.46 30.76
N ALA A 1004 44.97 59.74 30.92
CA ALA A 1004 43.59 60.22 30.81
C ALA A 1004 43.10 60.23 29.34
N GLN A 1005 43.95 60.62 28.40
CA GLN A 1005 43.67 60.59 26.97
C GLN A 1005 43.47 59.16 26.46
N LEU A 1006 44.40 58.24 26.77
CA LEU A 1006 44.28 56.82 26.42
C LEU A 1006 43.03 56.17 27.05
N ARG A 1007 42.67 56.55 28.29
CA ARG A 1007 41.39 56.13 28.92
C ARG A 1007 40.15 56.67 28.20
N SER A 1008 40.24 57.76 27.44
CA SER A 1008 39.12 58.21 26.60
C SER A 1008 39.05 57.40 25.31
N SER A 1009 40.15 57.30 24.56
CA SER A 1009 40.18 56.55 23.30
C SER A 1009 39.74 55.09 23.46
N ASN A 1010 40.03 54.47 24.62
CA ASN A 1010 39.54 53.12 24.94
C ASN A 1010 38.00 53.05 25.15
N ARG A 1011 37.36 54.09 25.71
CA ARG A 1011 35.89 54.18 25.79
C ARG A 1011 35.29 54.37 24.40
N ASP A 1012 35.81 55.35 23.66
CA ASP A 1012 35.32 55.72 22.34
C ASP A 1012 35.37 54.51 21.38
N LEU A 1013 36.44 53.71 21.48
CA LEU A 1013 36.61 52.46 20.75
C LEU A 1013 35.71 51.32 21.25
N GLY A 1014 35.49 51.21 22.57
CA GLY A 1014 34.54 50.27 23.15
C GLY A 1014 33.09 50.51 22.68
N ASP A 1015 32.69 51.78 22.52
CA ASP A 1015 31.40 52.15 21.98
C ASP A 1015 31.29 51.92 20.45
N ALA A 1016 32.38 52.10 19.70
CA ALA A 1016 32.43 51.69 18.30
C ALA A 1016 32.27 50.16 18.12
N ILE A 1017 32.89 49.36 18.99
CA ILE A 1017 32.71 47.90 19.04
C ILE A 1017 31.25 47.55 19.35
N ARG A 1018 30.64 48.22 20.34
CA ARG A 1018 29.24 48.04 20.74
C ARG A 1018 28.27 48.27 19.56
N GLN A 1019 28.44 49.37 18.83
CA GLN A 1019 27.63 49.70 17.65
C GLN A 1019 27.83 48.70 16.51
N ALA A 1020 29.05 48.20 16.30
CA ALA A 1020 29.33 47.18 15.29
C ALA A 1020 28.65 45.83 15.62
N HIS A 1021 28.62 45.42 16.89
CA HIS A 1021 27.87 44.24 17.34
C HIS A 1021 26.35 44.39 17.13
N GLU A 1022 25.78 45.56 17.41
CA GLU A 1022 24.35 45.82 17.18
C GLU A 1022 23.98 45.70 15.70
N ARG A 1023 24.84 46.22 14.80
CA ARG A 1023 24.67 46.02 13.35
C ARG A 1023 24.78 44.56 12.91
N VAL A 1024 25.63 43.75 13.54
CA VAL A 1024 25.70 42.29 13.28
C VAL A 1024 24.42 41.58 13.74
N ALA A 1025 23.86 41.95 14.90
CA ALA A 1025 22.59 41.40 15.36
C ALA A 1025 21.44 41.73 14.41
N GLU A 1026 21.38 42.98 13.91
CA GLU A 1026 20.42 43.41 12.91
C GLU A 1026 20.61 42.69 11.55
N ALA A 1027 21.85 42.47 11.10
CA ALA A 1027 22.12 41.70 9.90
C ALA A 1027 21.67 40.23 10.02
N ASN A 1028 21.83 39.60 11.19
CA ASN A 1028 21.29 38.26 11.45
C ASN A 1028 19.76 38.25 11.37
N ARG A 1029 19.04 39.17 12.05
CA ARG A 1029 17.57 39.25 11.99
C ARG A 1029 17.03 39.31 10.55
N ARG A 1030 17.74 39.99 9.65
CA ARG A 1030 17.38 40.05 8.21
C ARG A 1030 17.63 38.75 7.46
N VAL A 1031 18.66 37.98 7.82
CA VAL A 1031 18.89 36.63 7.30
C VAL A 1031 17.80 35.67 7.76
N ASP A 1032 17.42 35.74 9.04
CA ASP A 1032 16.42 34.86 9.64
C ASP A 1032 15.03 35.13 9.05
N ALA A 1033 14.60 36.39 8.96
CA ALA A 1033 13.35 36.78 8.30
C ALA A 1033 13.31 36.41 6.80
N ALA A 1034 14.45 36.41 6.11
CA ALA A 1034 14.55 35.96 4.72
C ALA A 1034 14.50 34.43 4.55
N ILE A 1035 14.77 33.67 5.62
CA ILE A 1035 14.55 32.21 5.67
C ILE A 1035 13.06 31.94 5.92
N GLU A 1036 12.45 32.60 6.92
CA GLU A 1036 11.03 32.47 7.24
C GLU A 1036 10.12 32.76 6.03
N GLN A 1037 10.36 33.88 5.32
CA GLN A 1037 9.62 34.22 4.08
C GLN A 1037 9.83 33.21 2.94
N LYS A 1038 10.95 32.47 2.93
CA LYS A 1038 11.22 31.42 1.94
C LYS A 1038 10.42 30.16 2.27
N ASP A 1039 10.32 29.80 3.55
CA ASP A 1039 9.57 28.64 4.00
C ASP A 1039 8.04 28.86 3.93
N GLU A 1040 7.55 30.05 4.31
CA GLU A 1040 6.16 30.47 4.07
C GLU A 1040 5.77 30.38 2.58
N ALA A 1041 6.66 30.83 1.70
CA ALA A 1041 6.45 30.78 0.25
C ALA A 1041 6.37 29.34 -0.28
N VAL A 1042 7.16 28.42 0.27
CA VAL A 1042 7.13 26.99 -0.10
C VAL A 1042 5.83 26.34 0.39
N GLU A 1043 5.40 26.62 1.62
CA GLU A 1043 4.19 26.00 2.19
C GLU A 1043 2.90 26.55 1.56
N GLY A 1044 2.85 27.85 1.23
CA GLY A 1044 1.77 28.43 0.44
C GLY A 1044 1.62 27.77 -0.95
N GLU A 1045 2.74 27.45 -1.60
CA GLU A 1045 2.76 26.76 -2.89
C GLU A 1045 2.40 25.26 -2.80
N ARG A 1046 2.68 24.60 -1.66
CA ARG A 1046 2.17 23.26 -1.34
C ARG A 1046 0.65 23.28 -1.14
N ALA A 1047 0.13 24.23 -0.37
CA ALA A 1047 -1.30 24.41 -0.14
C ALA A 1047 -2.06 24.67 -1.46
N ALA A 1048 -1.52 25.55 -2.32
CA ALA A 1048 -2.08 25.81 -3.64
C ALA A 1048 -2.11 24.56 -4.54
N MET A 1049 -1.02 23.78 -4.58
CA MET A 1049 -0.97 22.51 -5.32
C MET A 1049 -1.98 21.49 -4.77
N ALA A 1050 -2.14 21.41 -3.44
CA ALA A 1050 -3.13 20.54 -2.82
C ALA A 1050 -4.58 20.95 -3.15
N VAL A 1051 -4.86 22.23 -3.41
CA VAL A 1051 -6.17 22.69 -3.92
C VAL A 1051 -6.33 22.34 -5.40
N LEU A 1052 -5.30 22.56 -6.24
CA LEU A 1052 -5.33 22.18 -7.66
C LEU A 1052 -5.61 20.69 -7.86
N MET A 1053 -4.89 19.83 -7.13
CA MET A 1053 -5.07 18.37 -7.17
C MET A 1053 -6.47 17.93 -6.70
N ARG A 1054 -7.04 18.59 -5.68
CA ARG A 1054 -8.43 18.36 -5.24
C ARG A 1054 -9.45 18.79 -6.31
N THR A 1055 -9.18 19.87 -7.04
CA THR A 1055 -10.03 20.35 -8.14
C THR A 1055 -9.97 19.40 -9.34
N LEU A 1056 -8.78 18.96 -9.75
CA LEU A 1056 -8.59 17.96 -10.81
C LEU A 1056 -9.26 16.63 -10.46
N LYS A 1057 -9.10 16.13 -9.23
CA LYS A 1057 -9.77 14.89 -8.78
C LYS A 1057 -11.30 14.99 -8.82
N ARG A 1058 -11.87 16.17 -8.50
CA ARG A 1058 -13.32 16.42 -8.66
C ARG A 1058 -13.75 16.42 -10.13
N GLN A 1059 -12.94 16.99 -11.02
CA GLN A 1059 -13.23 17.01 -12.46
C GLN A 1059 -13.15 15.61 -13.10
N THR A 1060 -12.21 14.76 -12.68
CA THR A 1060 -12.15 13.36 -13.14
C THR A 1060 -13.33 12.55 -12.62
N SER A 1061 -13.59 12.57 -11.31
CA SER A 1061 -14.70 11.78 -10.74
C SER A 1061 -16.09 12.25 -11.17
N SER A 1062 -16.23 13.51 -11.63
CA SER A 1062 -17.45 13.97 -12.30
C SER A 1062 -17.70 13.27 -13.64
N ALA A 1063 -16.65 12.97 -14.40
CA ALA A 1063 -16.77 12.30 -15.69
C ALA A 1063 -17.09 10.79 -15.55
N ASP A 1064 -16.67 10.18 -14.43
CA ASP A 1064 -17.03 8.80 -14.09
C ASP A 1064 -18.51 8.72 -13.65
N ALA A 1065 -18.97 9.66 -12.81
CA ALA A 1065 -20.38 9.71 -12.36
C ALA A 1065 -21.37 9.95 -13.52
N ASP A 1066 -21.00 10.77 -14.51
CA ASP A 1066 -21.79 10.96 -15.73
C ASP A 1066 -21.84 9.71 -16.63
N ALA A 1067 -20.91 8.75 -16.47
CA ALA A 1067 -20.94 7.48 -17.20
C ALA A 1067 -21.92 6.47 -16.58
N ASP A 1068 -21.90 6.32 -15.26
CA ASP A 1068 -22.84 5.43 -14.54
C ASP A 1068 -24.31 5.87 -14.71
N ALA A 1069 -24.56 7.18 -14.80
CA ALA A 1069 -25.88 7.76 -15.05
C ALA A 1069 -26.53 7.28 -16.38
N VAL A 1070 -25.75 6.80 -17.35
CA VAL A 1070 -26.25 6.29 -18.65
C VAL A 1070 -26.76 4.83 -18.54
N SER A 1071 -26.46 4.12 -17.44
CA SER A 1071 -26.96 2.75 -17.20
C SER A 1071 -28.41 2.71 -16.64
N GLY A 1072 -29.02 3.86 -16.35
CA GLY A 1072 -30.30 3.97 -15.63
C GLY A 1072 -31.58 3.89 -16.48
N ASP A 1073 -32.28 2.75 -16.38
CA ASP A 1073 -33.72 2.52 -16.68
C ASP A 1073 -34.33 3.19 -17.93
N ASN A 1074 -34.37 2.44 -19.03
CA ASN A 1074 -34.84 2.91 -20.33
C ASN A 1074 -36.39 2.88 -20.45
N ARG A 1075 -37.09 3.67 -19.61
CA ARG A 1075 -38.57 3.69 -19.55
C ARG A 1075 -39.18 4.92 -20.24
N ALA A 1076 -39.77 4.69 -21.41
CA ALA A 1076 -40.14 5.72 -22.37
C ALA A 1076 -41.10 6.81 -21.85
N ARG A 1077 -40.74 8.09 -22.06
CA ARG A 1077 -41.69 9.21 -21.98
C ARG A 1077 -41.41 10.29 -23.03
N SER A 1078 -42.06 10.15 -24.19
CA SER A 1078 -41.95 11.10 -25.30
C SER A 1078 -42.37 12.52 -24.90
N LYS A 1079 -41.50 13.50 -25.13
CA LYS A 1079 -41.83 14.93 -25.21
C LYS A 1079 -41.20 15.53 -26.46
N ARG A 1080 -41.93 16.47 -27.07
CA ARG A 1080 -41.65 17.00 -28.41
C ARG A 1080 -40.52 18.03 -28.35
N GLY A 1081 -39.57 17.95 -29.29
CA GLY A 1081 -38.42 18.85 -29.35
C GLY A 1081 -38.76 20.25 -29.86
N ARG A 1082 -37.76 21.13 -29.78
CA ARG A 1082 -37.65 22.36 -30.59
C ARG A 1082 -36.22 22.44 -31.12
N SER A 1083 -36.09 22.67 -32.42
CA SER A 1083 -34.79 22.79 -33.10
C SER A 1083 -34.13 24.14 -32.79
N PRO A 1084 -32.80 24.20 -32.63
CA PRO A 1084 -32.05 25.43 -32.80
C PRO A 1084 -31.76 25.68 -34.29
N SER A 1085 -31.86 26.93 -34.74
CA SER A 1085 -31.41 27.36 -36.08
C SER A 1085 -30.01 27.99 -36.00
N PRO A 1086 -29.15 27.87 -37.03
CA PRO A 1086 -27.74 28.26 -36.95
C PRO A 1086 -27.47 29.70 -37.42
N SER A 1087 -26.61 30.43 -36.71
CA SER A 1087 -25.86 31.64 -37.12
C SER A 1087 -25.08 32.17 -35.90
N LEU A 1088 -23.96 32.90 -36.02
CA LEU A 1088 -23.13 33.26 -37.18
C LEU A 1088 -21.66 33.42 -36.74
N SER A 1089 -20.75 33.66 -37.68
CA SER A 1089 -19.31 33.80 -37.48
C SER A 1089 -18.86 35.14 -36.91
N SER A 1090 -17.59 35.20 -36.47
CA SER A 1090 -16.68 36.37 -36.44
C SER A 1090 -17.11 37.60 -35.60
N SER A 1091 -16.27 38.08 -34.69
CA SER A 1091 -15.02 38.76 -35.09
C SER A 1091 -14.09 39.03 -33.91
N LEU A 1092 -12.78 39.05 -34.18
CA LEU A 1092 -11.78 39.69 -33.34
C LEU A 1092 -11.82 41.21 -33.57
N ARG A 1093 -11.74 41.99 -32.49
CA ARG A 1093 -11.30 43.39 -32.58
C ARG A 1093 -10.64 43.86 -31.29
N GLU A 1094 -9.43 44.38 -31.42
CA GLU A 1094 -8.74 45.11 -30.35
C GLU A 1094 -9.40 46.48 -30.13
N GLY A 1095 -9.25 47.03 -28.92
CA GLY A 1095 -9.81 48.32 -28.57
C GLY A 1095 -9.44 48.76 -27.15
N GLY A 1096 -8.29 49.43 -27.00
CA GLY A 1096 -7.96 50.13 -25.76
C GLY A 1096 -8.84 51.38 -25.59
N GLY A 1097 -9.21 51.71 -24.35
CA GLY A 1097 -10.13 52.81 -24.07
C GLY A 1097 -10.09 53.27 -22.61
N SER A 1098 -9.43 54.39 -22.37
CA SER A 1098 -9.25 55.06 -21.08
C SER A 1098 -10.53 55.28 -20.25
N GLY A 1099 -10.58 54.66 -19.06
CA GLY A 1099 -10.89 55.28 -17.76
C GLY A 1099 -12.20 56.06 -17.50
N LYS A 1100 -12.82 55.78 -16.35
CA LYS A 1100 -13.40 56.83 -15.49
C LYS A 1100 -13.55 56.41 -14.03
N VAL A 1101 -13.36 57.37 -13.13
CA VAL A 1101 -13.53 57.20 -11.68
C VAL A 1101 -15.01 57.26 -11.32
N VAL A 1102 -15.49 56.27 -10.56
CA VAL A 1102 -16.72 56.40 -9.75
C VAL A 1102 -16.46 55.79 -8.37
N LYS A 1103 -16.37 56.64 -7.34
CA LYS A 1103 -16.44 56.21 -5.94
C LYS A 1103 -17.88 55.80 -5.61
N ARG A 1104 -18.09 54.62 -5.04
CA ARG A 1104 -19.21 54.34 -4.12
C ARG A 1104 -18.87 53.14 -3.24
N GLY A 1105 -18.36 53.42 -2.04
CA GLY A 1105 -18.21 52.40 -1.01
C GLY A 1105 -19.54 52.09 -0.34
N ARG A 1106 -19.69 50.84 0.11
CA ARG A 1106 -20.48 50.50 1.30
C ARG A 1106 -19.53 49.82 2.27
N LYS A 1107 -19.48 50.28 3.52
CA LYS A 1107 -19.01 49.44 4.62
C LYS A 1107 -19.95 48.25 4.71
N GLY A 1108 -19.40 47.05 4.81
CA GLY A 1108 -20.02 45.99 5.60
C GLY A 1108 -19.23 45.98 6.92
N ASP A 1109 -19.93 46.15 8.04
CA ASP A 1109 -19.28 46.09 9.34
C ASP A 1109 -18.96 44.62 9.66
N VAL A 1110 -17.74 44.38 10.17
CA VAL A 1110 -17.27 43.06 10.57
C VAL A 1110 -17.14 43.08 12.08
N GLU A 1111 -17.92 42.24 12.77
CA GLU A 1111 -17.76 42.02 14.20
C GLU A 1111 -16.41 41.38 14.46
N VAL A 1112 -15.54 42.07 15.20
CA VAL A 1112 -14.31 41.49 15.72
C VAL A 1112 -14.70 40.63 16.93
N ILE A 1113 -14.59 39.31 16.76
CA ILE A 1113 -14.62 38.39 17.88
C ILE A 1113 -13.19 38.29 18.39
N GLU A 1114 -12.89 39.01 19.48
CA GLU A 1114 -11.69 38.76 20.26
C GLU A 1114 -11.79 37.34 20.85
N VAL A 1115 -10.68 36.60 20.76
CA VAL A 1115 -10.56 35.24 21.29
C VAL A 1115 -9.31 35.22 22.13
N ASP A 1116 -9.48 35.34 23.46
CA ASP A 1116 -8.39 35.19 24.40
C ASP A 1116 -7.68 33.84 24.22
N ARG A 1117 -6.35 33.89 24.31
CA ARG A 1117 -5.47 32.73 24.13
C ARG A 1117 -4.32 32.76 25.12
N ASP A 1118 -4.67 32.84 26.40
CA ASP A 1118 -3.73 32.50 27.47
C ASP A 1118 -3.52 30.98 27.47
N TRP A 1119 -2.41 30.57 26.85
CA TRP A 1119 -1.88 29.21 26.88
C TRP A 1119 -0.38 29.33 27.14
N ASP A 1120 -0.01 29.43 28.41
CA ASP A 1120 1.39 29.38 28.83
C ASP A 1120 2.03 28.04 28.44
N TRP A 1121 3.24 28.11 27.90
CA TRP A 1121 4.09 26.96 27.60
C TRP A 1121 5.31 26.98 28.50
N ASP A 1122 5.19 26.35 29.67
CA ASP A 1122 6.34 26.03 30.51
C ASP A 1122 7.28 25.09 29.74
N TRP A 1123 8.50 25.56 29.46
CA TRP A 1123 9.49 24.81 28.69
C TRP A 1123 10.90 25.01 29.23
N ASP A 1124 11.26 24.28 30.30
CA ASP A 1124 12.67 23.98 30.55
C ASP A 1124 12.85 22.59 31.17
N GLY A 1125 13.86 21.86 30.69
CA GLY A 1125 13.78 20.39 30.64
C GLY A 1125 15.11 19.63 30.59
N ASN A 1126 16.13 20.13 31.29
CA ASN A 1126 17.40 19.46 31.60
C ASN A 1126 18.20 18.85 30.42
N LYS A 1127 19.30 19.53 30.05
CA LYS A 1127 20.55 18.86 29.66
C LYS A 1127 21.63 19.10 30.70
N VAL A 1128 21.90 18.09 31.52
CA VAL A 1128 23.01 18.10 32.48
C VAL A 1128 24.34 17.99 31.73
N CYS A 1129 25.25 18.92 31.96
CA CYS A 1129 26.66 18.79 31.61
C CYS A 1129 27.50 19.24 32.82
N ALA A 1130 28.28 18.33 33.41
CA ALA A 1130 28.92 18.57 34.70
C ALA A 1130 30.35 19.10 34.57
N CYS A 1131 30.66 20.21 35.24
CA CYS A 1131 32.04 20.60 35.57
C CYS A 1131 32.13 21.49 36.83
N ALA A 1132 32.56 20.87 37.93
CA ALA A 1132 33.49 21.37 38.95
C ALA A 1132 33.27 22.70 39.73
N CYS A 1133 33.48 22.57 41.05
CA CYS A 1133 34.10 23.55 41.98
C CYS A 1133 33.29 24.71 42.63
N ALA A 1134 32.76 24.36 43.82
CA ALA A 1134 33.15 24.94 45.13
C ALA A 1134 32.57 26.29 45.65
N GLY A 1135 31.81 26.19 46.75
CA GLY A 1135 31.47 27.28 47.70
C GLY A 1135 30.22 28.10 47.34
N GLY A 1136 29.36 28.51 48.27
CA GLY A 1136 29.28 28.22 49.72
C GLY A 1136 28.37 29.22 50.45
N TRP A 1137 27.91 28.87 51.67
CA TRP A 1137 27.03 29.69 52.57
C TRP A 1137 25.57 29.79 52.08
N MET A 1138 24.56 29.51 52.91
CA MET A 1138 23.80 30.40 53.82
C MET A 1138 23.15 31.61 53.10
N ASP A 1139 21.89 31.99 53.35
CA ASP A 1139 21.07 31.76 54.56
C ASP A 1139 19.57 31.48 54.24
N SER A 1140 18.77 31.46 55.30
CA SER A 1140 17.33 31.18 55.42
C SER A 1140 16.41 32.35 55.05
N GLY A 1141 15.13 32.05 54.82
CA GLY A 1141 14.07 33.07 54.63
C GLY A 1141 12.82 32.52 53.95
N GLY A 1142 11.83 32.07 54.73
CA GLY A 1142 10.56 31.58 54.20
C GLY A 1142 9.37 32.45 54.62
N HIS A 1143 8.51 32.81 53.65
CA HIS A 1143 7.17 33.34 53.91
C HIS A 1143 6.19 32.73 52.90
N GLY A 1144 5.03 32.27 53.39
CA GLY A 1144 3.90 31.86 52.55
C GLY A 1144 2.89 32.99 52.37
N VAL A 1145 2.07 32.90 51.32
CA VAL A 1145 0.96 33.81 51.06
C VAL A 1145 -0.30 32.99 50.82
N THR A 1146 -1.38 33.36 51.49
CA THR A 1146 -2.72 32.79 51.33
C THR A 1146 -3.47 33.44 50.17
N TRP A 1147 -4.34 32.67 49.51
CA TRP A 1147 -5.31 33.19 48.55
C TRP A 1147 -6.73 33.03 49.10
N GLU A 1148 -7.50 34.12 49.09
CA GLU A 1148 -8.95 34.11 49.23
C GLU A 1148 -9.57 34.26 47.83
N LEU A 1149 -10.75 33.68 47.59
CA LEU A 1149 -11.51 33.80 46.34
C LEU A 1149 -12.87 34.47 46.59
N GLU A 1150 -13.34 35.21 45.57
CA GLU A 1150 -14.77 35.46 45.30
C GLU A 1150 -15.30 34.43 44.28
#